data_AF-A0A2D5B148-F1
#
_entry.id   AF-A0A2D5B148-F1
#
_cell.length_a   1.000
_cell.length_b   1.000
_cell.length_c   1.000
_cell.angle_alpha   90.00
_cell.angle_beta   90.00
_cell.angle_gamma   90.00
#
_symmetry.space_group_name_H-M   'P 1'
#
loop_
_entity.id
_entity.type
_entity.pdbx_description
1 polymer ?
#
loop_
_entity_poly.entity_id
_entity_poly.type
_entity_poly.pdbx_seq_one_letter_code
_entity_poly.pdbx_strand_id
1 'polypeptide(L)'
;MFIHKHTHWLITAVLLVSASVGHAQGREFDLSTLPAPRPNNLSEFIKDETAAILLGKALFWDEQVGSDGRTACATCHFQAGADVRVVNTMNPGTDGFFQSVQAGRLIRPRSFPMTNDDIAGSQGVVDHDFTGIVPGNAVDAGEPTLNAVYGPHPQVTGRNAPSVINAVYNVQNFWDGRASGTFNGVNPGGFNGDGTSAGNPLLCVQADTSVKKVLVSADSSSAASQAVGPPNSDVEMAWAGRSFPDIGKKMLSLRPLASQRVSPGDSVLGSHTHASGLGLDLGYGRLVRMAFDGRWWNSRAIVDAAGDVIGTGIPVGPDQYSVMEYNFSLFWGFAIQMYESTLVSDDSPVDRFARGDADALTAQEQFGFEVFQGRGQCDLCHATAVFTDASNGSNGSFEHTGVRPIEEDAGRGNGEFKTPTTRNTELNGPYFHNGGYATLRQVVDFYDRGGDFPNDELRVLNLTEEEKDALVAFMMAQTDERVRFSRAPFDHPSLRPVNHLGLSAVGAGGTRRPLPTFLRLSPFSPGIGVASLEPSSGATSQLSSDTTTALRLLSSSSFGGERFTLFLTGRRPAGLRDLVEATANDSMAGLDSAPLEGAFTVQGGLLDSSGTASVELLAPAGASSGETVFARFVVSGAASNDVLAISNILELQAAH
;
A
#
# COMPACT_ATOMS: atom_id res chain seq x y z
N MET A 1 32.75 5.88 -62.73
CA MET A 1 32.54 4.74 -61.81
C MET A 1 33.27 5.01 -60.48
N PHE A 2 32.86 6.05 -59.72
CA PHE A 2 33.55 6.43 -58.47
C PHE A 2 32.67 7.34 -57.56
N ILE A 3 31.36 7.10 -57.40
CA ILE A 3 30.51 7.88 -56.47
C ILE A 3 29.49 6.99 -55.71
N HIS A 4 29.77 5.69 -55.49
CA HIS A 4 28.80 4.78 -54.82
C HIS A 4 29.36 3.95 -53.66
N LYS A 5 30.53 4.30 -53.10
CA LYS A 5 31.16 3.51 -52.01
C LYS A 5 31.30 4.23 -50.66
N HIS A 6 30.92 5.50 -50.53
CA HIS A 6 31.08 6.25 -49.26
C HIS A 6 29.80 6.42 -48.44
N THR A 7 28.62 6.17 -49.00
CA THR A 7 27.34 6.35 -48.30
C THR A 7 27.00 5.22 -47.32
N HIS A 8 27.51 4.00 -47.55
CA HIS A 8 27.27 2.87 -46.64
C HIS A 8 28.08 2.96 -45.34
N TRP A 9 29.33 3.44 -45.39
CA TRP A 9 30.16 3.54 -44.18
C TRP A 9 29.69 4.61 -43.19
N LEU A 10 29.08 5.70 -43.67
CA LEU A 10 28.52 6.75 -42.83
C LEU A 10 27.20 6.34 -42.17
N ILE A 11 26.32 5.60 -42.86
CA ILE A 11 25.06 5.12 -42.29
C ILE A 11 25.32 4.03 -41.23
N THR A 12 26.25 3.11 -41.47
CA THR A 12 26.61 2.07 -40.48
C THR A 12 27.35 2.65 -39.27
N ALA A 13 28.19 3.68 -39.44
CA ALA A 13 28.86 4.36 -38.33
C ALA A 13 27.88 5.19 -37.49
N VAL A 14 26.89 5.86 -38.10
CA VAL A 14 25.85 6.60 -37.37
C VAL A 14 24.93 5.63 -36.60
N LEU A 15 24.57 4.47 -37.17
CA LEU A 15 23.80 3.42 -36.49
C LEU A 15 24.56 2.77 -35.33
N LEU A 16 25.87 2.53 -35.48
CA LEU A 16 26.72 1.98 -34.41
C LEU A 16 26.94 2.98 -33.26
N VAL A 17 27.08 4.28 -33.57
CA VAL A 17 27.22 5.33 -32.56
C VAL A 17 25.89 5.54 -31.81
N SER A 18 24.75 5.58 -32.50
CA SER A 18 23.42 5.68 -31.84
C SER A 18 23.09 4.44 -31.01
N ALA A 19 23.45 3.23 -31.46
CA ALA A 19 23.34 2.02 -30.65
C ALA A 19 24.24 2.08 -29.39
N SER A 20 25.48 2.58 -29.50
CA SER A 20 26.40 2.68 -28.35
C SER A 20 26.02 3.76 -27.33
N VAL A 21 25.38 4.84 -27.77
CA VAL A 21 24.84 5.90 -26.87
C VAL A 21 23.55 5.42 -26.20
N GLY A 22 22.66 4.73 -26.92
CA GLY A 22 21.47 4.09 -26.32
C GLY A 22 21.80 3.00 -25.30
N HIS A 23 22.85 2.20 -25.54
CA HIS A 23 23.34 1.20 -24.57
C HIS A 23 23.99 1.83 -23.32
N ALA A 24 24.58 3.02 -23.43
CA ALA A 24 25.15 3.72 -22.28
C ALA A 24 24.07 4.44 -21.45
N GLN A 25 23.01 4.96 -22.09
CA GLN A 25 21.87 5.59 -21.41
C GLN A 25 20.94 4.56 -20.73
N GLY A 26 20.78 3.36 -21.29
CA GLY A 26 19.95 2.31 -20.69
C GLY A 26 20.44 1.88 -19.30
N ARG A 27 21.76 1.73 -19.09
CA ARG A 27 22.31 1.25 -17.80
C ARG A 27 22.03 2.18 -16.61
N GLU A 28 21.74 3.45 -16.85
CA GLU A 28 21.37 4.40 -15.80
C GLU A 28 20.03 4.04 -15.13
N PHE A 29 19.17 3.29 -15.83
CA PHE A 29 17.84 2.90 -15.36
C PHE A 29 17.75 1.50 -14.75
N ASP A 30 18.86 0.75 -14.68
CA ASP A 30 18.91 -0.60 -14.08
C ASP A 30 19.05 -0.54 -12.55
N LEU A 31 17.95 -0.79 -11.83
CA LEU A 31 17.93 -0.73 -10.36
C LEU A 31 18.78 -1.82 -9.70
N SER A 32 19.04 -2.94 -10.40
CA SER A 32 19.83 -4.05 -9.84
C SER A 32 21.29 -3.68 -9.57
N THR A 33 21.74 -2.55 -10.13
CA THR A 33 23.09 -2.00 -9.92
C THR A 33 23.21 -1.15 -8.65
N LEU A 34 22.10 -0.74 -8.04
CA LEU A 34 22.07 0.17 -6.89
C LEU A 34 21.71 -0.58 -5.61
N PRO A 35 22.67 -0.86 -4.70
CA PRO A 35 22.36 -1.52 -3.44
C PRO A 35 21.50 -0.62 -2.54
N ALA A 36 20.59 -1.22 -1.79
CA ALA A 36 19.80 -0.50 -0.79
C ALA A 36 20.71 0.23 0.22
N PRO A 37 20.49 1.53 0.49
CA PRO A 37 21.30 2.31 1.44
C PRO A 37 21.32 1.69 2.85
N ARG A 38 22.47 1.79 3.52
CA ARG A 38 22.67 1.28 4.89
C ARG A 38 23.47 2.25 5.75
N PRO A 39 23.18 2.35 7.06
CA PRO A 39 24.03 3.09 8.00
C PRO A 39 25.42 2.47 8.09
N ASN A 40 26.46 3.31 8.11
CA ASN A 40 27.84 2.84 8.28
C ASN A 40 28.09 2.21 9.65
N ASN A 41 27.34 2.60 10.67
CA ASN A 41 27.42 2.10 12.04
C ASN A 41 26.33 1.06 12.39
N LEU A 42 25.69 0.45 11.39
CA LEU A 42 24.59 -0.51 11.59
C LEU A 42 24.94 -1.63 12.60
N SER A 43 26.20 -2.09 12.60
CA SER A 43 26.70 -3.14 13.49
C SER A 43 26.70 -2.77 14.98
N GLU A 44 26.55 -1.49 15.33
CA GLU A 44 26.38 -1.05 16.73
C GLU A 44 24.99 -1.42 17.29
N PHE A 45 24.02 -1.65 16.41
CA PHE A 45 22.64 -1.94 16.75
C PHE A 45 22.27 -3.38 16.41
N ILE A 46 22.50 -3.78 15.15
CA ILE A 46 22.10 -5.07 14.61
C ILE A 46 23.31 -6.00 14.56
N LYS A 47 23.19 -7.17 15.17
CA LYS A 47 24.20 -8.24 15.11
C LYS A 47 23.86 -9.34 14.10
N ASP A 48 22.57 -9.47 13.74
CA ASP A 48 22.07 -10.44 12.77
C ASP A 48 20.99 -9.78 11.91
N GLU A 49 21.35 -9.45 10.67
CA GLU A 49 20.46 -8.80 9.72
C GLU A 49 19.30 -9.70 9.28
N THR A 50 19.52 -11.01 9.16
CA THR A 50 18.45 -11.95 8.77
C THR A 50 17.38 -12.01 9.86
N ALA A 51 17.80 -12.04 11.13
CA ALA A 51 16.86 -11.95 12.25
C ALA A 51 16.16 -10.58 12.32
N ALA A 52 16.83 -9.48 11.95
CA ALA A 52 16.21 -8.16 11.90
C ALA A 52 15.15 -8.06 10.78
N ILE A 53 15.42 -8.62 9.59
CA ILE A 53 14.46 -8.74 8.49
C ILE A 53 13.25 -9.58 8.91
N LEU A 54 13.49 -10.71 9.58
CA LEU A 54 12.43 -11.57 10.11
C LEU A 54 11.52 -10.83 11.10
N LEU A 55 12.12 -10.10 12.04
CA LEU A 55 11.40 -9.27 12.99
C LEU A 55 10.62 -8.15 12.28
N GLY A 56 11.25 -7.48 11.31
CA GLY A 56 10.65 -6.40 10.53
C GLY A 56 9.43 -6.85 9.76
N LYS A 57 9.53 -7.96 9.01
CA LYS A 57 8.40 -8.53 8.28
C LYS A 57 7.30 -8.99 9.23
N ALA A 58 7.63 -9.56 10.38
CA ALA A 58 6.61 -9.91 11.37
C ALA A 58 5.86 -8.67 11.87
N LEU A 59 6.57 -7.62 12.32
CA LEU A 59 5.97 -6.39 12.85
C LEU A 59 5.17 -5.61 11.80
N PHE A 60 5.69 -5.49 10.57
CA PHE A 60 5.04 -4.74 9.49
C PHE A 60 3.63 -5.28 9.17
N TRP A 61 3.47 -6.60 9.27
CA TRP A 61 2.22 -7.29 8.94
C TRP A 61 1.33 -7.59 10.16
N ASP A 62 1.78 -7.29 11.39
CA ASP A 62 1.04 -7.68 12.60
C ASP A 62 -0.07 -6.69 12.98
N GLU A 63 -1.33 -7.07 12.67
CA GLU A 63 -2.57 -6.35 13.04
C GLU A 63 -2.67 -6.08 14.55
N GLN A 64 -2.01 -6.90 15.37
CA GLN A 64 -2.01 -6.71 16.82
C GLN A 64 -1.23 -5.46 17.26
N VAL A 65 -0.44 -4.83 16.38
CA VAL A 65 0.30 -3.60 16.72
C VAL A 65 -0.67 -2.45 16.95
N GLY A 66 -1.68 -2.27 16.11
CA GLY A 66 -2.68 -1.21 16.27
C GLY A 66 -3.43 -1.32 17.60
N SER A 67 -3.91 -0.20 18.13
CA SER A 67 -4.68 -0.18 19.38
C SER A 67 -5.97 -1.00 19.29
N ASP A 68 -6.56 -1.08 18.11
CA ASP A 68 -7.76 -1.85 17.80
C ASP A 68 -7.51 -3.37 17.60
N GLY A 69 -6.25 -3.80 17.59
CA GLY A 69 -5.85 -5.18 17.28
C GLY A 69 -6.15 -5.62 15.84
N ARG A 70 -6.39 -4.67 14.93
CA ARG A 70 -6.79 -4.89 13.53
C ARG A 70 -6.01 -4.06 12.52
N THR A 71 -5.18 -3.13 12.99
CA THR A 71 -4.42 -2.19 12.15
C THR A 71 -2.92 -2.49 12.21
N ALA A 72 -2.28 -2.58 11.04
CA ALA A 72 -0.84 -2.83 10.87
C ALA A 72 -0.25 -1.84 9.85
N CYS A 73 1.08 -1.80 9.68
CA CYS A 73 1.65 -1.07 8.53
C CYS A 73 1.06 -1.59 7.22
N ALA A 74 0.95 -2.92 7.10
CA ALA A 74 0.38 -3.57 5.93
C ALA A 74 -1.09 -3.19 5.65
N THR A 75 -1.92 -2.79 6.62
CA THR A 75 -3.33 -2.47 6.33
C THR A 75 -3.50 -1.25 5.44
N CYS A 76 -2.49 -0.38 5.37
CA CYS A 76 -2.42 0.76 4.45
C CYS A 76 -1.39 0.56 3.31
N HIS A 77 -0.64 -0.54 3.32
CA HIS A 77 0.49 -0.77 2.40
C HIS A 77 0.52 -2.20 1.81
N PHE A 78 -0.66 -2.82 1.61
CA PHE A 78 -0.74 -4.24 1.23
C PHE A 78 -0.70 -4.51 -0.27
N GLN A 79 -1.19 -3.60 -1.12
CA GLN A 79 -1.26 -3.83 -2.56
C GLN A 79 -0.14 -3.06 -3.26
N ALA A 80 0.92 -3.78 -3.65
CA ALA A 80 2.14 -3.18 -4.20
C ALA A 80 2.68 -2.04 -3.30
N GLY A 81 2.54 -2.20 -1.98
CA GLY A 81 2.97 -1.23 -0.98
C GLY A 81 2.04 -0.05 -0.73
N ALA A 82 0.85 0.01 -1.34
CA ALA A 82 -0.09 1.14 -1.21
C ALA A 82 -1.49 0.69 -0.72
N ASP A 83 -2.32 1.70 -0.39
CA ASP A 83 -3.71 1.50 0.03
C ASP A 83 -4.65 1.66 -1.16
N VAL A 84 -5.32 0.57 -1.52
CA VAL A 84 -6.30 0.54 -2.61
C VAL A 84 -7.72 0.38 -2.11
N ARG A 85 -7.94 0.53 -0.81
CA ARG A 85 -9.29 0.48 -0.22
C ARG A 85 -10.15 1.61 -0.79
N VAL A 86 -11.43 1.33 -0.85
CA VAL A 86 -12.41 2.22 -1.50
C VAL A 86 -13.57 2.60 -0.59
N VAL A 87 -13.66 2.03 0.61
CA VAL A 87 -14.74 2.33 1.57
C VAL A 87 -14.14 3.10 2.72
N ASN A 88 -14.75 4.22 3.10
CA ASN A 88 -14.29 5.09 4.19
C ASN A 88 -12.85 5.62 4.00
N THR A 89 -12.46 5.98 2.77
CA THR A 89 -11.10 6.47 2.48
C THR A 89 -11.03 7.96 2.20
N MET A 90 -12.07 8.72 2.53
CA MET A 90 -12.06 10.18 2.38
C MET A 90 -11.68 10.87 3.68
N ASN A 91 -10.80 11.85 3.57
CA ASN A 91 -10.56 12.89 4.57
C ASN A 91 -11.15 14.21 4.02
N PRO A 92 -11.86 15.01 4.85
CA PRO A 92 -12.60 16.18 4.38
C PRO A 92 -11.74 17.43 4.17
N GLY A 93 -10.41 17.26 4.07
CA GLY A 93 -9.50 18.37 3.82
C GLY A 93 -9.44 19.38 4.98
N THR A 94 -9.12 20.61 4.61
CA THR A 94 -8.88 21.71 5.57
C THR A 94 -10.15 22.41 6.01
N ASP A 95 -11.21 22.37 5.21
CA ASP A 95 -12.49 22.99 5.56
C ASP A 95 -13.33 22.12 6.52
N GLY A 96 -13.01 20.81 6.62
CA GLY A 96 -13.68 19.86 7.49
C GLY A 96 -15.03 19.34 6.95
N PHE A 97 -15.34 19.58 5.67
CA PHE A 97 -16.58 19.17 5.02
C PHE A 97 -16.35 18.20 3.87
N PHE A 98 -16.88 16.98 3.98
CA PHE A 98 -16.88 16.02 2.86
C PHE A 98 -17.69 16.53 1.65
N GLN A 99 -17.03 16.99 0.59
CA GLN A 99 -17.73 17.39 -0.64
C GLN A 99 -17.74 16.30 -1.72
N SER A 100 -16.84 15.31 -1.65
CA SER A 100 -16.76 14.15 -2.54
C SER A 100 -17.60 12.98 -2.03
N VAL A 101 -17.21 12.40 -0.90
CA VAL A 101 -17.84 11.19 -0.33
C VAL A 101 -17.76 11.25 1.20
N GLN A 102 -18.90 11.06 1.89
CA GLN A 102 -18.96 11.05 3.36
C GLN A 102 -18.19 9.89 3.99
N ALA A 103 -17.81 10.04 5.27
CA ALA A 103 -17.30 8.95 6.10
C ALA A 103 -18.19 7.69 6.02
N GLY A 104 -17.57 6.51 6.04
CA GLY A 104 -18.22 5.22 5.93
C GLY A 104 -18.64 4.82 4.50
N ARG A 105 -18.52 5.70 3.50
CA ARG A 105 -19.05 5.45 2.15
C ARG A 105 -17.98 5.01 1.14
N LEU A 106 -18.46 4.40 0.06
CA LEU A 106 -17.65 3.89 -1.05
C LEU A 106 -17.30 5.00 -2.07
N ILE A 107 -16.02 5.13 -2.41
CA ILE A 107 -15.52 5.92 -3.54
C ILE A 107 -15.64 5.11 -4.84
N ARG A 108 -16.00 5.80 -5.93
CA ARG A 108 -16.33 5.16 -7.23
C ARG A 108 -15.53 5.83 -8.34
N PRO A 109 -15.44 5.25 -9.55
CA PRO A 109 -14.73 5.90 -10.67
C PRO A 109 -15.18 7.35 -10.96
N ARG A 110 -16.46 7.66 -10.74
CA ARG A 110 -17.03 9.01 -10.89
C ARG A 110 -16.59 10.02 -9.82
N SER A 111 -15.93 9.56 -8.76
CA SER A 111 -15.35 10.41 -7.72
C SER A 111 -14.04 11.06 -8.19
N PHE A 112 -13.55 10.72 -9.38
CA PHE A 112 -12.26 11.13 -9.91
C PHE A 112 -12.38 11.80 -11.29
N PRO A 113 -11.55 12.83 -11.59
CA PRO A 113 -10.60 13.45 -10.67
C PRO A 113 -11.31 14.29 -9.59
N MET A 114 -10.71 14.37 -8.41
CA MET A 114 -11.18 15.22 -7.31
C MET A 114 -10.73 16.66 -7.56
N THR A 115 -11.65 17.61 -7.45
CA THR A 115 -11.37 19.05 -7.68
C THR A 115 -11.52 19.89 -6.41
N ASN A 116 -11.98 19.30 -5.31
CA ASN A 116 -12.14 19.92 -4.00
C ASN A 116 -10.95 19.56 -3.08
N ASP A 117 -10.98 20.01 -1.83
CA ASP A 117 -9.91 19.76 -0.84
C ASP A 117 -10.04 18.42 -0.12
N ASP A 118 -11.06 17.61 -0.43
CA ASP A 118 -11.11 16.23 0.03
C ASP A 118 -9.89 15.43 -0.46
N ILE A 119 -9.45 14.50 0.40
CA ILE A 119 -8.25 13.69 0.20
C ILE A 119 -8.63 12.22 0.25
N ALA A 120 -8.19 11.45 -0.76
CA ALA A 120 -8.22 10.00 -0.71
C ALA A 120 -7.05 9.49 0.13
N GLY A 121 -7.30 9.29 1.43
CA GLY A 121 -6.33 8.81 2.41
C GLY A 121 -6.54 7.34 2.79
N SER A 122 -5.84 6.95 3.85
CA SER A 122 -5.93 5.63 4.45
C SER A 122 -6.72 5.66 5.73
N GLN A 123 -7.54 4.63 5.94
CA GLN A 123 -8.23 4.43 7.22
C GLN A 123 -7.24 3.94 8.27
N GLY A 124 -7.24 4.60 9.40
CA GLY A 124 -6.59 4.13 10.61
C GLY A 124 -7.59 3.57 11.61
N VAL A 125 -7.61 4.12 12.81
CA VAL A 125 -8.43 3.61 13.93
C VAL A 125 -9.64 4.49 14.21
N VAL A 126 -10.63 3.91 14.90
CA VAL A 126 -11.71 4.69 15.51
C VAL A 126 -11.13 5.48 16.68
N ASP A 127 -11.65 6.69 16.88
CA ASP A 127 -11.20 7.63 17.90
C ASP A 127 -11.51 7.13 19.32
N HIS A 128 -10.47 7.04 20.15
CA HIS A 128 -10.53 6.60 21.55
C HIS A 128 -9.36 7.24 22.33
N ASP A 129 -9.56 7.40 23.64
CA ASP A 129 -8.48 7.72 24.58
C ASP A 129 -7.81 6.43 25.07
N PHE A 130 -6.49 6.34 24.97
CA PHE A 130 -5.72 5.22 25.49
C PHE A 130 -5.68 5.24 27.02
N THR A 131 -5.94 4.10 27.66
CA THR A 131 -5.87 3.96 29.14
C THR A 131 -4.87 2.91 29.61
N GLY A 132 -4.36 2.05 28.73
CA GLY A 132 -3.26 1.13 29.08
C GLY A 132 -3.15 -0.10 28.18
N ILE A 133 -2.16 -0.94 28.51
CA ILE A 133 -1.95 -2.25 27.89
C ILE A 133 -2.58 -3.34 28.74
N VAL A 134 -3.27 -4.28 28.09
CA VAL A 134 -3.70 -5.56 28.70
C VAL A 134 -2.77 -6.66 28.21
N PRO A 135 -1.81 -7.16 29.02
CA PRO A 135 -0.85 -8.17 28.59
C PRO A 135 -1.52 -9.42 28.01
N GLY A 136 -1.02 -9.88 26.87
CA GLY A 136 -1.59 -11.02 26.14
C GLY A 136 -2.85 -10.71 25.32
N ASN A 137 -3.32 -9.46 25.31
CA ASN A 137 -4.44 -9.01 24.48
C ASN A 137 -3.95 -8.18 23.28
N ALA A 138 -4.55 -8.42 22.11
CA ALA A 138 -4.27 -7.70 20.89
C ALA A 138 -4.92 -6.30 20.86
N VAL A 139 -5.96 -6.06 21.65
CA VAL A 139 -6.62 -4.76 21.76
C VAL A 139 -6.11 -4.04 23.00
N ASP A 140 -5.80 -2.75 22.87
CA ASP A 140 -5.41 -1.91 23.99
C ASP A 140 -6.60 -1.69 24.94
N ALA A 141 -6.36 -1.18 26.14
CA ALA A 141 -7.42 -0.61 26.98
C ALA A 141 -7.62 0.85 26.60
N GLY A 142 -8.87 1.28 26.47
CA GLY A 142 -9.20 2.63 26.07
C GLY A 142 -10.68 2.94 26.24
N GLU A 143 -11.00 4.23 26.29
CA GLU A 143 -12.36 4.74 26.40
C GLU A 143 -12.78 5.33 25.04
N PRO A 144 -13.99 5.01 24.54
CA PRO A 144 -14.46 5.53 23.26
C PRO A 144 -14.64 7.03 23.33
N THR A 145 -14.11 7.73 22.33
CA THR A 145 -14.39 9.14 22.08
C THR A 145 -15.25 9.24 20.81
N LEU A 146 -15.90 10.39 20.61
CA LEU A 146 -16.68 10.64 19.40
C LEU A 146 -16.00 11.72 18.58
N ASN A 147 -15.38 11.31 17.49
CA ASN A 147 -14.83 12.24 16.52
C ASN A 147 -15.98 12.98 15.82
N ALA A 148 -15.95 14.31 15.83
CA ALA A 148 -17.04 15.13 15.27
C ALA A 148 -17.19 14.99 13.74
N VAL A 149 -16.11 14.62 13.04
CA VAL A 149 -16.06 14.48 11.58
C VAL A 149 -16.43 13.05 11.17
N TYR A 150 -15.81 12.05 11.80
CA TYR A 150 -15.93 10.65 11.39
C TYR A 150 -17.00 9.87 12.18
N GLY A 151 -17.50 10.40 13.29
CA GLY A 151 -18.46 9.72 14.15
C GLY A 151 -17.91 8.37 14.63
N PRO A 152 -18.62 7.24 14.40
CA PRO A 152 -18.17 5.90 14.80
C PRO A 152 -17.21 5.25 13.77
N HIS A 153 -16.89 5.94 12.67
CA HIS A 153 -16.02 5.39 11.63
C HIS A 153 -14.53 5.62 11.96
N PRO A 154 -13.64 4.76 11.45
CA PRO A 154 -12.21 5.02 11.52
C PRO A 154 -11.84 6.36 10.91
N GLN A 155 -10.90 7.05 11.55
CA GLN A 155 -10.31 8.28 11.04
C GLN A 155 -9.51 8.00 9.75
N VAL A 156 -9.40 9.01 8.89
CA VAL A 156 -8.70 8.90 7.59
C VAL A 156 -7.54 9.89 7.54
N THR A 157 -6.38 9.43 7.07
CA THR A 157 -5.18 10.26 6.95
C THR A 157 -5.38 11.44 6.02
N GLY A 158 -4.75 12.58 6.35
CA GLY A 158 -4.79 13.80 5.53
C GLY A 158 -3.91 13.74 4.27
N ARG A 159 -3.30 12.60 3.95
CA ARG A 159 -2.60 12.35 2.68
C ARG A 159 -2.77 10.88 2.28
N ASN A 160 -2.70 10.63 0.99
CA ASN A 160 -2.66 9.29 0.41
C ASN A 160 -1.39 8.53 0.83
N ALA A 161 -1.50 7.24 1.08
CA ALA A 161 -0.37 6.41 1.48
C ALA A 161 0.51 6.07 0.26
N PRO A 162 1.79 6.48 0.20
CA PRO A 162 2.68 6.12 -0.89
C PRO A 162 3.10 4.65 -0.82
N SER A 163 3.65 4.11 -1.90
CA SER A 163 4.22 2.76 -1.89
C SER A 163 5.46 2.67 -0.99
N VAL A 164 5.56 1.60 -0.20
CA VAL A 164 6.78 1.24 0.57
C VAL A 164 7.87 0.56 -0.28
N ILE A 165 7.52 0.10 -1.49
CA ILE A 165 8.48 -0.58 -2.38
C ILE A 165 9.49 0.46 -2.91
N ASN A 166 10.77 0.14 -2.83
CA ASN A 166 11.91 1.03 -3.12
C ASN A 166 12.00 2.27 -2.19
N ALA A 167 11.18 2.39 -1.15
CA ALA A 167 11.19 3.57 -0.26
C ALA A 167 12.51 3.74 0.53
N VAL A 168 13.28 2.66 0.67
CA VAL A 168 14.63 2.67 1.29
C VAL A 168 15.63 3.56 0.56
N TYR A 169 15.41 3.86 -0.72
CA TYR A 169 16.29 4.73 -1.50
C TYR A 169 16.02 6.22 -1.26
N ASN A 170 14.89 6.59 -0.63
CA ASN A 170 14.59 8.00 -0.35
C ASN A 170 15.53 8.55 0.72
N VAL A 171 16.11 9.72 0.48
CA VAL A 171 16.95 10.40 1.48
C VAL A 171 16.13 10.84 2.70
N GLN A 172 14.89 11.29 2.46
CA GLN A 172 13.89 11.60 3.49
C GLN A 172 12.56 10.95 3.11
N ASN A 173 11.81 10.47 4.10
CA ASN A 173 10.52 9.80 3.88
C ASN A 173 9.33 10.67 4.34
N PHE A 174 8.11 10.20 4.04
CA PHE A 174 6.88 11.00 3.91
C PHE A 174 6.87 11.94 2.71
N TRP A 175 5.67 12.39 2.33
CA TRP A 175 5.47 13.35 1.23
C TRP A 175 6.18 14.69 1.45
N ASP A 176 6.30 15.15 2.69
CA ASP A 176 6.95 16.42 3.06
C ASP A 176 8.38 16.21 3.60
N GLY A 177 8.90 14.99 3.57
CA GLY A 177 10.25 14.72 4.05
C GLY A 177 10.44 14.81 5.56
N ARG A 178 9.37 14.90 6.37
CA ARG A 178 9.50 15.04 7.83
C ARG A 178 10.17 13.85 8.52
N ALA A 179 10.32 12.71 7.84
CA ALA A 179 11.15 11.61 8.32
C ALA A 179 12.61 11.82 7.88
N SER A 180 13.45 12.22 8.84
CA SER A 180 14.85 12.55 8.63
C SER A 180 15.66 11.37 8.12
N GLY A 181 16.63 11.65 7.25
CA GLY A 181 17.64 10.68 6.78
C GLY A 181 18.55 10.14 7.88
N THR A 182 18.59 10.79 9.04
CA THR A 182 19.32 10.35 10.22
C THR A 182 18.35 9.90 11.31
N PHE A 183 18.32 8.60 11.57
CA PHE A 183 17.46 8.01 12.60
C PHE A 183 18.03 8.21 14.00
N ASN A 184 17.19 8.72 14.90
CA ASN A 184 17.54 8.98 16.30
C ASN A 184 17.10 7.87 17.27
N GLY A 185 16.42 6.84 16.78
CA GLY A 185 15.90 5.74 17.60
C GLY A 185 14.53 5.96 18.24
N VAL A 186 13.92 7.15 18.11
CA VAL A 186 12.76 7.57 18.92
C VAL A 186 11.60 8.15 18.11
N ASN A 187 11.87 9.01 17.13
CA ASN A 187 10.82 9.72 16.38
C ASN A 187 11.23 10.03 14.93
N PRO A 188 10.29 10.45 14.05
CA PRO A 188 10.60 10.73 12.65
C PRO A 188 11.51 11.93 12.40
N GLY A 189 11.45 12.97 13.23
CA GLY A 189 12.11 14.26 12.98
C GLY A 189 13.64 14.24 13.09
N GLY A 190 14.23 13.16 13.60
CA GLY A 190 15.68 13.10 13.84
C GLY A 190 16.12 14.05 14.96
N PHE A 191 17.26 14.71 14.80
CA PHE A 191 17.77 15.68 15.77
C PHE A 191 17.25 17.10 15.49
N ASN A 192 16.90 17.82 16.55
CA ASN A 192 16.69 19.26 16.53
C ASN A 192 18.01 19.96 16.14
N GLY A 193 17.91 21.19 15.63
CA GLY A 193 19.07 21.99 15.19
C GLY A 193 20.09 22.33 16.30
N ASP A 194 19.79 22.04 17.56
CA ASP A 194 20.68 22.15 18.72
C ASP A 194 21.36 20.81 19.11
N GLY A 195 21.14 19.74 18.35
CA GLY A 195 21.67 18.40 18.60
C GLY A 195 20.87 17.57 19.60
N THR A 196 19.72 18.04 20.09
CA THR A 196 18.81 17.26 20.95
C THR A 196 17.80 16.46 20.12
N SER A 197 17.30 15.33 20.61
CA SER A 197 16.13 14.67 20.01
C SER A 197 14.85 15.20 20.66
N ALA A 198 13.76 15.35 19.91
CA ALA A 198 12.43 15.72 20.45
C ALA A 198 11.78 14.63 21.35
N GLY A 199 12.53 13.61 21.77
CA GLY A 199 12.06 12.52 22.62
C GLY A 199 13.11 12.05 23.62
N ASN A 200 12.67 11.24 24.57
CA ASN A 200 13.53 10.74 25.65
C ASN A 200 14.72 9.93 25.10
N PRO A 201 15.94 10.11 25.63
CA PRO A 201 17.09 9.33 25.19
C PRO A 201 16.88 7.83 25.40
N LEU A 202 17.46 7.02 24.50
CA LEU A 202 17.45 5.57 24.64
C LEU A 202 18.37 5.10 25.76
N LEU A 203 18.20 3.84 26.15
CA LEU A 203 18.95 3.23 27.25
C LEU A 203 20.02 2.27 26.74
N CYS A 204 21.26 2.48 27.13
CA CYS A 204 22.39 1.62 26.82
C CYS A 204 22.91 0.92 28.08
N VAL A 205 22.88 -0.41 28.05
CA VAL A 205 23.42 -1.29 29.09
C VAL A 205 24.94 -1.31 29.00
N GLN A 206 25.57 -0.96 30.11
CA GLN A 206 27.02 -0.90 30.26
C GLN A 206 27.60 -2.26 30.64
N ALA A 207 28.92 -2.40 30.54
CA ALA A 207 29.63 -3.64 30.90
C ALA A 207 29.44 -4.05 32.38
N ASP A 208 29.22 -3.09 33.27
CA ASP A 208 28.93 -3.30 34.70
C ASP A 208 27.44 -3.54 34.97
N THR A 209 26.62 -3.73 33.92
CA THR A 209 25.15 -3.90 33.95
C THR A 209 24.34 -2.67 34.33
N SER A 210 24.99 -1.53 34.62
CA SER A 210 24.29 -0.26 34.78
C SER A 210 23.66 0.18 33.46
N VAL A 211 22.65 1.05 33.54
CA VAL A 211 21.93 1.58 32.38
C VAL A 211 22.20 3.06 32.27
N LYS A 212 22.54 3.54 31.08
CA LYS A 212 22.77 4.96 30.80
C LYS A 212 21.87 5.46 29.68
N LYS A 213 21.36 6.68 29.83
CA LYS A 213 20.70 7.42 28.77
C LYS A 213 21.71 7.82 27.70
N VAL A 214 21.43 7.54 26.44
CA VAL A 214 22.27 7.82 25.28
C VAL A 214 21.43 8.34 24.11
N LEU A 215 22.04 9.19 23.29
CA LEU A 215 21.50 9.55 21.99
C LEU A 215 22.04 8.58 20.94
N VAL A 216 21.19 8.17 20.01
CA VAL A 216 21.52 7.30 18.89
C VAL A 216 21.46 8.10 17.61
N SER A 217 22.40 7.86 16.70
CA SER A 217 22.41 8.46 15.36
C SER A 217 22.79 7.39 14.35
N ALA A 218 21.99 7.26 13.29
CA ALA A 218 22.28 6.40 12.15
C ALA A 218 21.85 7.10 10.87
N ASP A 219 22.82 7.45 10.01
CA ASP A 219 22.56 8.04 8.70
C ASP A 219 22.04 7.01 7.70
N SER A 220 21.45 7.46 6.60
CA SER A 220 20.83 6.59 5.59
C SER A 220 19.73 5.69 6.20
N SER A 221 18.93 6.28 7.10
CA SER A 221 17.88 5.58 7.87
C SER A 221 16.55 6.33 7.88
N SER A 222 16.20 7.01 6.79
CA SER A 222 14.88 7.65 6.64
C SER A 222 13.71 6.68 6.80
N ALA A 223 13.86 5.43 6.35
CA ALA A 223 12.86 4.37 6.53
C ALA A 223 12.66 4.03 8.02
N ALA A 224 13.74 3.93 8.81
CA ALA A 224 13.61 3.72 10.26
C ALA A 224 12.98 4.92 10.97
N SER A 225 13.35 6.14 10.56
CA SER A 225 12.73 7.38 11.05
C SER A 225 11.23 7.42 10.73
N GLN A 226 10.83 7.07 9.52
CA GLN A 226 9.42 7.03 9.11
C GLN A 226 8.65 5.99 9.91
N ALA A 227 9.22 4.79 10.10
CA ALA A 227 8.56 3.67 10.72
C ALA A 227 8.13 3.95 12.17
N VAL A 228 8.80 4.87 12.87
CA VAL A 228 8.46 5.28 14.24
C VAL A 228 7.45 6.43 14.33
N GLY A 229 6.77 6.78 13.24
CA GLY A 229 5.65 7.73 13.26
C GLY A 229 4.29 7.04 13.46
N PRO A 230 3.84 6.21 12.50
CA PRO A 230 2.49 5.66 12.47
C PRO A 230 2.02 4.91 13.73
N PRO A 231 2.85 4.08 14.39
CA PRO A 231 2.38 3.25 15.51
C PRO A 231 1.86 3.99 16.74
N ASN A 232 2.11 5.31 16.85
CA ASN A 232 1.59 6.19 17.91
C ASN A 232 0.72 7.34 17.37
N SER A 233 0.41 7.37 16.07
CA SER A 233 -0.54 8.36 15.54
C SER A 233 -1.96 7.96 15.92
N ASP A 234 -2.69 8.91 16.52
CA ASP A 234 -4.09 8.79 16.93
C ASP A 234 -5.08 8.69 15.75
N VAL A 235 -4.65 9.12 14.57
CA VAL A 235 -5.36 8.93 13.31
C VAL A 235 -5.06 7.57 12.71
N GLU A 236 -3.79 7.13 12.71
CA GLU A 236 -3.34 5.99 11.91
C GLU A 236 -3.45 4.64 12.63
N MET A 237 -2.77 4.44 13.78
CA MET A 237 -2.65 3.10 14.38
C MET A 237 -2.95 3.05 15.87
N ALA A 238 -2.98 4.20 16.56
CA ALA A 238 -3.04 4.24 18.01
C ALA A 238 -4.29 4.96 18.52
N TRP A 239 -4.70 4.64 19.73
CA TRP A 239 -5.56 5.51 20.51
C TRP A 239 -4.74 6.64 21.14
N ALA A 240 -5.38 7.80 21.36
CA ALA A 240 -4.69 9.01 21.79
C ALA A 240 -3.99 8.81 23.14
N GLY A 241 -2.69 9.13 23.21
CA GLY A 241 -1.88 9.04 24.43
C GLY A 241 -1.00 7.79 24.57
N ARG A 242 -1.04 6.86 23.62
CA ARG A 242 -0.17 5.67 23.62
C ARG A 242 1.30 6.03 23.32
N SER A 243 2.25 5.32 23.94
CA SER A 243 3.69 5.49 23.72
C SER A 243 4.40 4.24 23.17
N PHE A 244 5.60 4.40 22.60
CA PHE A 244 6.41 3.26 22.13
C PHE A 244 6.75 2.22 23.22
N PRO A 245 7.10 2.62 24.46
CA PRO A 245 7.24 1.67 25.56
C PRO A 245 5.99 0.82 25.80
N ASP A 246 4.79 1.38 25.61
CA ASP A 246 3.53 0.62 25.69
C ASP A 246 3.41 -0.39 24.55
N ILE A 247 3.78 -0.01 23.32
CA ILE A 247 3.87 -0.95 22.19
C ILE A 247 4.82 -2.10 22.52
N GLY A 248 6.00 -1.80 23.08
CA GLY A 248 6.96 -2.81 23.50
C GLY A 248 6.37 -3.78 24.52
N LYS A 249 5.72 -3.24 25.57
CA LYS A 249 5.05 -4.04 26.61
C LYS A 249 3.97 -4.95 26.02
N LYS A 250 3.17 -4.43 25.09
CA LYS A 250 2.15 -5.19 24.38
C LYS A 250 2.76 -6.30 23.54
N MET A 251 3.60 -5.94 22.57
CA MET A 251 4.10 -6.87 21.56
C MET A 251 4.96 -7.97 22.20
N LEU A 252 5.77 -7.66 23.22
CA LEU A 252 6.57 -8.69 23.91
C LEU A 252 5.72 -9.70 24.71
N SER A 253 4.45 -9.37 25.01
CA SER A 253 3.49 -10.28 25.66
C SER A 253 2.70 -11.15 24.67
N LEU A 254 2.77 -10.83 23.37
CA LEU A 254 1.98 -11.48 22.32
C LEU A 254 2.81 -12.49 21.53
N ARG A 255 2.09 -13.42 20.89
CA ARG A 255 2.66 -14.25 19.83
C ARG A 255 2.62 -13.44 18.51
N PRO A 256 3.72 -13.35 17.76
CA PRO A 256 3.73 -12.72 16.44
C PRO A 256 2.68 -13.30 15.50
N LEU A 257 1.97 -12.41 14.82
CA LEU A 257 1.01 -12.72 13.76
C LEU A 257 -0.10 -13.70 14.20
N ALA A 258 -0.52 -13.66 15.48
CA ALA A 258 -1.36 -14.70 16.05
C ALA A 258 -2.75 -14.81 15.41
N SER A 259 -3.26 -13.73 14.80
CA SER A 259 -4.52 -13.69 14.06
C SER A 259 -4.36 -13.96 12.56
N GLN A 260 -3.13 -13.96 12.04
CA GLN A 260 -2.84 -14.09 10.61
C GLN A 260 -2.32 -15.48 10.25
N ARG A 261 -2.73 -15.96 9.08
CA ARG A 261 -2.12 -17.12 8.45
C ARG A 261 -0.75 -16.75 7.89
N VAL A 262 0.22 -17.62 8.12
CA VAL A 262 1.55 -17.53 7.52
C VAL A 262 1.73 -18.76 6.62
N SER A 263 2.18 -18.54 5.38
CA SER A 263 2.48 -19.64 4.47
C SER A 263 3.78 -20.32 4.90
N PRO A 264 3.85 -21.66 5.03
CA PRO A 264 5.12 -22.36 5.23
C PRO A 264 6.13 -22.12 4.09
N GLY A 265 5.65 -21.70 2.92
CA GLY A 265 6.49 -21.31 1.78
C GLY A 265 6.79 -19.81 1.69
N ASP A 266 6.42 -19.00 2.69
CA ASP A 266 6.86 -17.59 2.79
C ASP A 266 8.38 -17.52 2.85
N SER A 267 8.96 -16.57 2.11
CA SER A 267 10.41 -16.47 1.88
C SER A 267 11.21 -16.12 3.13
N VAL A 268 10.58 -15.52 4.14
CA VAL A 268 11.21 -15.03 5.36
C VAL A 268 10.60 -15.70 6.59
N LEU A 269 9.28 -15.71 6.69
CA LEU A 269 8.53 -16.21 7.84
C LEU A 269 8.30 -17.73 7.79
N GLY A 270 8.40 -18.35 6.60
CA GLY A 270 7.93 -19.70 6.34
C GLY A 270 8.50 -20.75 7.29
N SER A 271 9.82 -20.69 7.54
CA SER A 271 10.53 -21.62 8.44
C SER A 271 10.17 -21.49 9.92
N HIS A 272 9.41 -20.46 10.29
CA HIS A 272 8.97 -20.17 11.66
C HIS A 272 7.45 -20.21 11.81
N THR A 273 6.72 -20.60 10.77
CA THR A 273 5.26 -20.72 10.77
C THR A 273 4.83 -21.68 11.87
N HIS A 274 3.93 -21.24 12.74
CA HIS A 274 3.38 -22.08 13.81
C HIS A 274 2.64 -23.29 13.22
N ALA A 275 2.66 -24.42 13.91
CA ALA A 275 2.05 -25.67 13.43
C ALA A 275 0.55 -25.57 13.05
N SER A 276 -0.19 -24.64 13.64
CA SER A 276 -1.59 -24.36 13.27
C SER A 276 -1.76 -23.57 11.96
N GLY A 277 -0.66 -23.07 11.39
CA GLY A 277 -0.62 -22.12 10.29
C GLY A 277 -0.97 -20.68 10.69
N LEU A 278 -1.25 -20.39 11.96
CA LEU A 278 -1.55 -19.06 12.49
C LEU A 278 -0.40 -18.56 13.36
N GLY A 279 0.23 -17.46 12.95
CA GLY A 279 1.38 -16.87 13.63
C GLY A 279 2.68 -17.65 13.51
N LEU A 280 3.64 -17.28 14.36
CA LEU A 280 4.99 -17.87 14.41
C LEU A 280 5.25 -18.68 15.69
N ASP A 281 6.19 -19.62 15.62
CA ASP A 281 6.73 -20.38 16.77
C ASP A 281 7.77 -19.62 17.60
N LEU A 282 7.96 -18.33 17.31
CA LEU A 282 8.89 -17.42 17.98
C LEU A 282 8.11 -16.34 18.72
N GLY A 283 8.60 -15.88 19.88
CA GLY A 283 8.10 -14.67 20.52
C GLY A 283 8.92 -13.43 20.13
N TYR A 284 8.33 -12.24 20.17
CA TYR A 284 9.02 -10.99 19.83
C TYR A 284 10.29 -10.74 20.64
N GLY A 285 10.28 -11.04 21.95
CA GLY A 285 11.49 -10.92 22.77
C GLY A 285 12.64 -11.83 22.30
N ARG A 286 12.32 -13.01 21.72
CA ARG A 286 13.34 -13.89 21.14
C ARG A 286 13.87 -13.30 19.83
N LEU A 287 13.00 -12.76 18.97
CA LEU A 287 13.38 -12.10 17.72
C LEU A 287 14.30 -10.90 17.98
N VAL A 288 13.97 -10.03 18.94
CA VAL A 288 14.83 -8.91 19.36
C VAL A 288 16.21 -9.42 19.83
N ARG A 289 16.25 -10.45 20.67
CA ARG A 289 17.51 -11.05 21.15
C ARG A 289 18.34 -11.69 20.04
N MET A 290 17.72 -12.18 18.97
CA MET A 290 18.43 -12.70 17.80
C MET A 290 19.03 -11.56 16.98
N ALA A 291 18.25 -10.51 16.71
CA ALA A 291 18.61 -9.42 15.80
C ALA A 291 19.58 -8.38 16.40
N PHE A 292 19.41 -8.00 17.67
CA PHE A 292 20.06 -6.81 18.23
C PHE A 292 21.15 -7.11 19.25
N ASP A 293 22.15 -6.20 19.31
CA ASP A 293 23.22 -6.21 20.31
C ASP A 293 22.63 -6.11 21.74
N GLY A 294 23.21 -6.88 22.66
CA GLY A 294 22.76 -6.98 24.05
C GLY A 294 22.74 -5.65 24.80
N ARG A 295 23.56 -4.66 24.39
CA ARG A 295 23.61 -3.34 25.03
C ARG A 295 22.28 -2.58 24.97
N TRP A 296 21.36 -2.98 24.09
CA TRP A 296 20.08 -2.29 23.93
C TRP A 296 18.93 -2.91 24.71
N TRP A 297 19.11 -4.09 25.31
CA TRP A 297 18.01 -4.80 25.99
C TRP A 297 18.41 -5.64 27.21
N ASN A 298 19.68 -6.03 27.34
CA ASN A 298 20.12 -7.07 28.29
C ASN A 298 20.36 -6.52 29.69
N SER A 299 19.32 -5.99 30.33
CA SER A 299 19.35 -5.55 31.73
C SER A 299 18.11 -6.01 32.48
N ARG A 300 18.25 -6.12 33.80
CA ARG A 300 17.14 -6.36 34.74
C ARG A 300 16.60 -5.07 35.34
N ALA A 301 17.10 -3.90 34.94
CA ALA A 301 16.57 -2.62 35.40
C ALA A 301 15.10 -2.47 35.01
N ILE A 302 14.31 -1.94 35.94
CA ILE A 302 12.96 -1.44 35.69
C ILE A 302 13.07 0.08 35.61
N VAL A 303 12.52 0.66 34.56
CA VAL A 303 12.52 2.09 34.30
C VAL A 303 11.11 2.65 34.23
N ASP A 304 10.94 3.92 34.52
CA ASP A 304 9.71 4.66 34.26
C ASP A 304 9.65 5.22 32.83
N ALA A 305 8.60 5.97 32.51
CA ALA A 305 8.43 6.61 31.20
C ALA A 305 9.52 7.66 30.88
N ALA A 306 10.20 8.22 31.87
CA ALA A 306 11.33 9.13 31.69
C ALA A 306 12.65 8.37 31.44
N GLY A 307 12.65 7.05 31.55
CA GLY A 307 13.84 6.20 31.43
C GLY A 307 14.71 6.21 32.69
N ASP A 308 14.17 6.65 33.83
CA ASP A 308 14.87 6.63 35.11
C ASP A 308 14.73 5.26 35.77
N VAL A 309 15.83 4.74 36.33
CA VAL A 309 15.84 3.43 36.97
C VAL A 309 15.12 3.51 38.32
N ILE A 310 14.00 2.80 38.43
CA ILE A 310 13.13 2.77 39.61
C ILE A 310 13.17 1.43 40.36
N GLY A 311 13.85 0.42 39.80
CA GLY A 311 13.98 -0.88 40.44
C GLY A 311 14.73 -1.90 39.60
N THR A 312 14.68 -3.16 40.02
CA THR A 312 15.22 -4.29 39.26
C THR A 312 14.25 -5.48 39.33
N GLY A 313 14.13 -6.25 38.25
CA GLY A 313 13.23 -7.39 38.18
C GLY A 313 12.38 -7.42 36.91
N ILE A 314 11.14 -7.85 37.07
CA ILE A 314 10.12 -7.88 36.01
C ILE A 314 9.18 -6.70 36.28
N PRO A 315 8.94 -5.81 35.29
CA PRO A 315 7.97 -4.73 35.43
C PRO A 315 6.56 -5.30 35.67
N VAL A 316 5.85 -4.76 36.68
CA VAL A 316 4.48 -5.21 37.02
C VAL A 316 3.45 -4.08 36.93
N GLY A 317 3.91 -2.81 36.99
CA GLY A 317 3.05 -1.64 36.88
C GLY A 317 2.79 -1.21 35.44
N PRO A 318 1.70 -0.44 35.19
CA PRO A 318 1.39 0.13 33.88
C PRO A 318 2.51 1.07 33.39
N ASP A 319 3.12 1.85 34.29
CA ASP A 319 4.18 2.82 33.98
C ASP A 319 5.60 2.31 34.27
N GLN A 320 5.76 0.99 34.35
CA GLN A 320 7.06 0.34 34.57
C GLN A 320 7.47 -0.43 33.32
N TYR A 321 8.71 -0.26 32.87
CA TYR A 321 9.21 -0.88 31.65
C TYR A 321 10.56 -1.55 31.91
N SER A 322 10.81 -2.66 31.21
CA SER A 322 12.15 -3.20 31.02
C SER A 322 12.89 -2.35 30.00
N VAL A 323 14.22 -2.47 29.96
CA VAL A 323 15.02 -1.77 28.93
C VAL A 323 14.60 -2.17 27.51
N MET A 324 14.16 -3.42 27.29
CA MET A 324 13.69 -3.88 25.98
C MET A 324 12.37 -3.22 25.57
N GLU A 325 11.43 -3.05 26.51
CA GLU A 325 10.16 -2.36 26.26
C GLU A 325 10.41 -0.88 26.02
N TYR A 326 11.23 -0.24 26.87
CA TYR A 326 11.54 1.19 26.74
C TYR A 326 12.19 1.53 25.40
N ASN A 327 13.18 0.73 24.97
CA ASN A 327 13.88 0.94 23.70
C ASN A 327 13.13 0.38 22.48
N PHE A 328 11.85 0.01 22.59
CA PHE A 328 11.17 -0.72 21.52
C PHE A 328 11.13 0.03 20.19
N SER A 329 11.10 1.37 20.21
CA SER A 329 11.20 2.23 19.02
C SER A 329 12.48 1.99 18.22
N LEU A 330 13.62 1.74 18.88
CA LEU A 330 14.90 1.42 18.24
C LEU A 330 14.79 0.12 17.45
N PHE A 331 14.26 -0.92 18.09
CA PHE A 331 14.11 -2.24 17.47
C PHE A 331 13.11 -2.20 16.33
N TRP A 332 11.99 -1.52 16.54
CA TRP A 332 10.95 -1.29 15.56
C TRP A 332 11.51 -0.60 14.31
N GLY A 333 12.10 0.59 14.46
CA GLY A 333 12.57 1.39 13.33
C GLY A 333 13.59 0.65 12.48
N PHE A 334 14.62 0.08 13.10
CA PHE A 334 15.64 -0.67 12.37
C PHE A 334 15.11 -1.97 11.76
N ALA A 335 14.25 -2.73 12.45
CA ALA A 335 13.71 -3.96 11.90
C ALA A 335 12.83 -3.68 10.66
N ILE A 336 11.97 -2.66 10.73
CA ILE A 336 11.16 -2.23 9.58
C ILE A 336 12.05 -1.76 8.43
N GLN A 337 13.06 -0.91 8.67
CA GLN A 337 14.02 -0.51 7.63
C GLN A 337 14.71 -1.72 6.99
N MET A 338 15.14 -2.70 7.79
CA MET A 338 15.79 -3.89 7.25
C MET A 338 14.83 -4.70 6.38
N TYR A 339 13.56 -4.84 6.77
CA TYR A 339 12.55 -5.47 5.92
C TYR A 339 12.29 -4.67 4.63
N GLU A 340 12.06 -3.37 4.73
CA GLU A 340 11.83 -2.51 3.56
C GLU A 340 13.04 -2.46 2.62
N SER A 341 14.26 -2.64 3.13
CA SER A 341 15.48 -2.78 2.30
C SER A 341 15.47 -4.01 1.40
N THR A 342 14.58 -4.99 1.67
CA THR A 342 14.37 -6.15 0.80
C THR A 342 13.30 -5.90 -0.27
N LEU A 343 12.45 -4.89 -0.11
CA LEU A 343 11.34 -4.60 -1.02
C LEU A 343 11.83 -3.77 -2.22
N VAL A 344 12.75 -4.36 -3.00
CA VAL A 344 13.38 -3.76 -4.18
C VAL A 344 12.83 -4.40 -5.46
N SER A 345 12.30 -3.58 -6.37
CA SER A 345 11.66 -4.02 -7.61
C SER A 345 12.56 -3.79 -8.85
N ASP A 346 13.63 -4.57 -8.94
CA ASP A 346 14.74 -4.43 -9.90
C ASP A 346 14.68 -5.38 -11.13
N ASP A 347 13.52 -5.97 -11.43
CA ASP A 347 13.31 -6.87 -12.58
C ASP A 347 12.04 -6.53 -13.39
N SER A 348 11.76 -5.23 -13.54
CA SER A 348 10.75 -4.75 -14.49
C SER A 348 11.24 -4.90 -15.95
N PRO A 349 10.33 -4.84 -16.95
CA PRO A 349 10.70 -4.70 -18.36
C PRO A 349 11.76 -3.63 -18.63
N VAL A 350 11.66 -2.47 -17.96
CA VAL A 350 12.65 -1.39 -18.07
C VAL A 350 14.03 -1.81 -17.56
N ASP A 351 14.12 -2.55 -16.44
CA ASP A 351 15.40 -3.05 -15.94
C ASP A 351 16.02 -4.09 -16.90
N ARG A 352 15.21 -4.97 -17.49
CA ARG A 352 15.69 -5.93 -18.49
C ARG A 352 16.19 -5.24 -19.76
N PHE A 353 15.47 -4.22 -20.23
CA PHE A 353 15.89 -3.40 -21.35
C PHE A 353 17.22 -2.67 -21.07
N ALA A 354 17.35 -2.08 -19.88
CA ALA A 354 18.59 -1.45 -19.40
C ALA A 354 19.79 -2.42 -19.37
N ARG A 355 19.54 -3.71 -19.15
CA ARG A 355 20.54 -4.80 -19.20
C ARG A 355 20.84 -5.32 -20.61
N GLY A 356 20.21 -4.77 -21.64
CA GLY A 356 20.46 -5.09 -23.04
C GLY A 356 19.48 -6.08 -23.68
N ASP A 357 18.38 -6.44 -22.99
CA ASP A 357 17.28 -7.18 -23.60
C ASP A 357 16.42 -6.23 -24.45
N ALA A 358 16.78 -6.11 -25.73
CA ALA A 358 16.13 -5.18 -26.67
C ALA A 358 14.63 -5.48 -26.90
N ASP A 359 14.19 -6.71 -26.61
CA ASP A 359 12.81 -7.14 -26.77
C ASP A 359 11.98 -7.00 -25.48
N ALA A 360 12.60 -6.54 -24.38
CA ALA A 360 11.90 -6.37 -23.10
C ALA A 360 10.86 -5.24 -23.13
N LEU A 361 11.04 -4.23 -23.99
CA LEU A 361 10.06 -3.17 -24.23
C LEU A 361 9.50 -3.26 -25.64
N THR A 362 8.18 -3.15 -25.75
CA THR A 362 7.47 -2.97 -27.03
C THR A 362 7.83 -1.64 -27.69
N ALA A 363 7.54 -1.50 -28.98
CA ALA A 363 7.76 -0.24 -29.71
C ALA A 363 6.99 0.95 -29.09
N GLN A 364 5.79 0.72 -28.56
CA GLN A 364 5.01 1.76 -27.90
C GLN A 364 5.64 2.18 -26.56
N GLU A 365 6.15 1.24 -25.78
CA GLU A 365 6.84 1.55 -24.51
C GLU A 365 8.18 2.26 -24.74
N GLN A 366 8.92 1.89 -25.79
CA GLN A 366 10.14 2.60 -26.21
C GLN A 366 9.81 4.03 -26.66
N PHE A 367 8.75 4.22 -27.45
CA PHE A 367 8.28 5.56 -27.81
C PHE A 367 7.84 6.35 -26.56
N GLY A 368 7.18 5.69 -25.60
CA GLY A 368 6.84 6.29 -24.32
C GLY A 368 8.06 6.75 -23.52
N PHE A 369 9.14 5.97 -23.53
CA PHE A 369 10.41 6.35 -22.91
C PHE A 369 11.05 7.57 -23.61
N GLU A 370 11.01 7.63 -24.94
CA GLU A 370 11.48 8.80 -25.70
C GLU A 370 10.66 10.06 -25.35
N VAL A 371 9.34 9.94 -25.20
CA VAL A 371 8.48 11.05 -24.76
C VAL A 371 8.82 11.44 -23.32
N PHE A 372 9.03 10.47 -22.43
CA PHE A 372 9.35 10.67 -21.01
C PHE A 372 10.61 11.52 -20.84
N GLN A 373 11.67 11.24 -21.60
CA GLN A 373 12.94 12.00 -21.57
C GLN A 373 12.94 13.25 -22.46
N GLY A 374 12.04 13.29 -23.44
CA GLY A 374 11.99 14.33 -24.46
C GLY A 374 10.94 15.39 -24.15
N ARG A 375 9.81 15.31 -24.87
CA ARG A 375 8.76 16.34 -24.81
C ARG A 375 8.07 16.40 -23.46
N GLY A 376 7.95 15.26 -22.78
CA GLY A 376 7.37 15.13 -21.45
C GLY A 376 8.23 15.71 -20.34
N GLN A 377 9.56 15.68 -20.49
CA GLN A 377 10.54 16.13 -19.47
C GLN A 377 10.32 15.51 -18.09
N CYS A 378 9.73 14.31 -18.03
CA CYS A 378 9.39 13.64 -16.79
C CYS A 378 10.65 13.21 -16.03
N ASP A 379 11.73 12.93 -16.76
CA ASP A 379 13.04 12.54 -16.25
C ASP A 379 13.82 13.66 -15.56
N LEU A 380 13.36 14.92 -15.62
CA LEU A 380 13.96 16.00 -14.84
C LEU A 380 13.81 15.76 -13.32
N CYS A 381 12.70 15.17 -12.90
CA CYS A 381 12.40 14.85 -11.51
C CYS A 381 12.32 13.32 -11.29
N HIS A 382 11.74 12.58 -12.22
CA HIS A 382 11.65 11.11 -12.17
C HIS A 382 12.88 10.45 -12.81
N ALA A 383 14.06 10.82 -12.31
CA ALA A 383 15.36 10.45 -12.88
C ALA A 383 15.92 9.13 -12.32
N THR A 384 17.00 8.65 -12.94
CA THR A 384 17.85 7.53 -12.49
C THR A 384 17.13 6.18 -12.42
N ALA A 385 17.84 5.14 -11.99
CA ALA A 385 17.29 3.81 -11.78
C ALA A 385 16.12 3.76 -10.78
N VAL A 386 16.01 4.70 -9.83
CA VAL A 386 14.90 4.71 -8.87
C VAL A 386 13.66 5.40 -9.44
N PHE A 387 13.77 6.11 -10.57
CA PHE A 387 12.71 6.96 -11.15
C PHE A 387 12.20 8.04 -10.17
N THR A 388 13.12 8.59 -9.39
CA THR A 388 12.89 9.71 -8.47
C THR A 388 14.22 10.34 -8.07
N ASP A 389 14.25 11.66 -8.05
CA ASP A 389 15.35 12.46 -7.52
C ASP A 389 15.31 12.64 -5.99
N ALA A 390 14.29 12.12 -5.30
CA ALA A 390 14.26 12.01 -3.85
C ALA A 390 15.37 11.08 -3.28
N SER A 391 16.00 10.31 -4.17
CA SER A 391 17.17 9.48 -3.88
C SER A 391 18.51 10.21 -4.06
N ASN A 392 18.49 11.45 -4.58
CA ASN A 392 19.68 12.22 -4.93
C ASN A 392 20.04 13.29 -3.88
N GLY A 393 21.32 13.63 -3.82
CA GLY A 393 21.82 14.68 -2.93
C GLY A 393 21.75 14.33 -1.44
N SER A 394 22.17 15.25 -0.57
CA SER A 394 22.19 15.01 0.88
C SER A 394 20.83 15.19 1.55
N ASN A 395 19.87 15.86 0.89
CA ASN A 395 18.54 16.14 1.44
C ASN A 395 17.40 15.54 0.63
N GLY A 396 17.66 14.93 -0.54
CA GLY A 396 16.59 14.62 -1.51
C GLY A 396 16.03 15.88 -2.17
N SER A 397 15.42 15.71 -3.34
CA SER A 397 14.67 16.76 -4.03
C SER A 397 13.19 16.78 -3.63
N PHE A 398 12.58 17.96 -3.73
CA PHE A 398 11.17 18.22 -3.46
C PHE A 398 10.69 19.24 -4.46
N GLU A 399 9.55 18.97 -5.08
CA GLU A 399 9.05 19.72 -6.23
C GLU A 399 7.63 20.20 -5.93
N HIS A 400 7.25 21.35 -6.47
CA HIS A 400 5.88 21.81 -6.37
C HIS A 400 5.03 20.98 -7.34
N THR A 401 4.03 20.25 -6.85
CA THR A 401 3.29 19.30 -7.70
C THR A 401 2.17 19.96 -8.51
N GLY A 402 1.73 21.16 -8.12
CA GLY A 402 0.59 21.85 -8.73
C GLY A 402 -0.77 21.17 -8.47
N VAL A 403 -0.84 20.25 -7.49
CA VAL A 403 -2.04 19.44 -7.20
C VAL A 403 -3.02 20.16 -6.27
N ARG A 404 -2.51 20.89 -5.25
CA ARG A 404 -3.31 21.70 -4.31
C ARG A 404 -2.57 23.03 -4.03
N PRO A 405 -3.30 24.07 -3.60
CA PRO A 405 -2.69 25.31 -3.11
C PRO A 405 -2.00 25.10 -1.74
N ILE A 406 -0.99 25.93 -1.46
CA ILE A 406 -0.16 25.86 -0.24
C ILE A 406 -1.00 26.00 1.03
N GLU A 407 -2.07 26.78 0.98
CA GLU A 407 -2.97 27.02 2.12
C GLU A 407 -3.68 25.74 2.59
N GLU A 408 -3.85 24.77 1.71
CA GLU A 408 -4.58 23.53 2.01
C GLU A 408 -3.64 22.35 2.25
N ASP A 409 -2.54 22.25 1.50
CA ASP A 409 -1.45 21.33 1.82
C ASP A 409 -0.11 22.04 1.59
N ALA A 410 0.48 22.50 2.69
CA ALA A 410 1.71 23.27 2.66
C ALA A 410 2.94 22.44 2.25
N GLY A 411 2.86 21.10 2.22
CA GLY A 411 4.03 20.25 1.98
C GLY A 411 5.15 20.57 2.99
N ARG A 412 6.29 21.05 2.50
CA ARG A 412 7.42 21.55 3.33
C ARG A 412 7.26 22.98 3.86
N GLY A 413 6.10 23.59 3.70
CA GLY A 413 5.80 24.99 4.02
C GLY A 413 5.66 25.89 2.78
N ASN A 414 5.89 25.35 1.59
CA ASN A 414 5.93 26.05 0.30
C ASN A 414 5.25 25.28 -0.84
N GLY A 415 4.46 24.24 -0.53
CA GLY A 415 3.78 23.39 -1.51
C GLY A 415 4.67 22.34 -2.18
N GLU A 416 5.93 22.21 -1.75
CA GLU A 416 6.84 21.21 -2.28
C GLU A 416 6.65 19.84 -1.60
N PHE A 417 6.68 18.79 -2.41
CA PHE A 417 6.57 17.40 -1.99
C PHE A 417 7.66 16.54 -2.62
N LYS A 418 7.99 15.46 -1.93
CA LYS A 418 8.93 14.45 -2.39
C LYS A 418 8.42 13.83 -3.68
N THR A 419 9.22 13.87 -4.74
CA THR A 419 8.94 13.18 -6.01
C THR A 419 8.74 11.68 -5.75
N PRO A 420 7.56 11.10 -5.99
CA PRO A 420 7.37 9.65 -5.83
C PRO A 420 8.07 8.89 -6.96
N THR A 421 8.53 7.66 -6.70
CA THR A 421 8.99 6.77 -7.77
C THR A 421 7.83 6.41 -8.69
N THR A 422 8.06 6.35 -10.00
CA THR A 422 7.07 5.84 -10.97
C THR A 422 7.10 4.31 -11.11
N ARG A 423 8.01 3.61 -10.42
CA ARG A 423 8.06 2.15 -10.43
C ARG A 423 6.79 1.54 -9.83
N ASN A 424 6.27 0.50 -10.47
CA ASN A 424 5.05 -0.20 -10.09
C ASN A 424 3.79 0.70 -10.02
N THR A 425 3.80 1.88 -10.65
CA THR A 425 2.72 2.86 -10.45
C THR A 425 1.37 2.39 -11.00
N GLU A 426 1.38 1.42 -11.92
CA GLU A 426 0.16 0.74 -12.38
C GLU A 426 -0.71 0.17 -11.24
N LEU A 427 -0.08 -0.22 -10.12
CA LEU A 427 -0.71 -1.01 -9.05
C LEU A 427 -1.01 -0.20 -7.77
N ASN A 428 -0.62 1.08 -7.71
CA ASN A 428 -0.60 1.86 -6.47
C ASN A 428 -1.42 3.15 -6.50
N GLY A 429 -2.45 3.22 -7.36
CA GLY A 429 -3.46 4.28 -7.30
C GLY A 429 -4.30 4.22 -6.01
N PRO A 430 -5.02 5.30 -5.64
CA PRO A 430 -5.10 6.57 -6.38
C PRO A 430 -3.80 7.37 -6.31
N TYR A 431 -3.65 8.39 -7.17
CA TYR A 431 -2.38 9.07 -7.41
C TYR A 431 -2.29 10.45 -6.75
N PHE A 432 -1.05 10.92 -6.57
CA PHE A 432 -0.64 12.12 -5.84
C PHE A 432 -0.79 12.05 -4.31
N HIS A 433 -0.24 13.07 -3.62
CA HIS A 433 -0.29 13.18 -2.16
C HIS A 433 -1.72 13.28 -1.61
N ASN A 434 -2.67 13.77 -2.40
CA ASN A 434 -4.08 13.84 -2.03
C ASN A 434 -4.91 12.66 -2.57
N GLY A 435 -4.32 11.77 -3.39
CA GLY A 435 -5.06 10.67 -4.00
C GLY A 435 -6.19 11.12 -4.93
N GLY A 436 -6.11 12.31 -5.53
CA GLY A 436 -7.21 12.91 -6.30
C GLY A 436 -7.48 12.30 -7.66
N TYR A 437 -6.69 11.31 -8.09
CA TYR A 437 -6.68 10.78 -9.46
C TYR A 437 -6.70 9.24 -9.46
N ALA A 438 -7.47 8.61 -10.35
CA ALA A 438 -7.69 7.17 -10.34
C ALA A 438 -6.89 6.39 -11.40
N THR A 439 -6.42 7.03 -12.46
CA THR A 439 -5.70 6.36 -13.57
C THR A 439 -4.43 7.10 -13.96
N LEU A 440 -3.47 6.37 -14.53
CA LEU A 440 -2.23 6.95 -15.06
C LEU A 440 -2.48 7.95 -16.18
N ARG A 441 -3.48 7.68 -17.04
CA ARG A 441 -3.87 8.62 -18.08
C ARG A 441 -4.31 9.97 -17.52
N GLN A 442 -5.07 9.99 -16.42
CA GLN A 442 -5.45 11.26 -15.79
C GLN A 442 -4.23 12.00 -15.20
N VAL A 443 -3.22 11.29 -14.71
CA VAL A 443 -1.94 11.88 -14.26
C VAL A 443 -1.18 12.50 -15.43
N VAL A 444 -1.10 11.80 -16.57
CA VAL A 444 -0.48 12.34 -17.79
C VAL A 444 -1.24 13.58 -18.29
N ASP A 445 -2.58 13.52 -18.34
CA ASP A 445 -3.41 14.66 -18.73
C ASP A 445 -3.30 15.84 -17.74
N PHE A 446 -2.95 15.59 -16.47
CA PHE A 446 -2.66 16.63 -15.47
C PHE A 446 -1.36 17.37 -15.79
N TYR A 447 -0.28 16.66 -16.03
CA TYR A 447 0.99 17.30 -16.37
C TYR A 447 0.97 17.94 -17.76
N ASP A 448 0.27 17.35 -18.74
CA ASP A 448 0.15 17.91 -20.09
C ASP A 448 -0.47 19.31 -20.11
N ARG A 449 -1.43 19.58 -19.22
CA ARG A 449 -2.08 20.89 -19.07
C ARG A 449 -1.36 21.85 -18.10
N GLY A 450 -0.26 21.43 -17.48
CA GLY A 450 0.55 22.26 -16.57
C GLY A 450 0.09 22.25 -15.11
N GLY A 451 -0.64 21.23 -14.66
CA GLY A 451 -1.17 21.15 -13.30
C GLY A 451 -2.54 21.83 -13.09
N ASP A 452 -3.07 21.75 -11.87
CA ASP A 452 -4.38 22.34 -11.52
C ASP A 452 -4.26 23.71 -10.86
N PHE A 453 -3.12 23.99 -10.23
CA PHE A 453 -2.84 25.24 -9.52
C PHE A 453 -1.55 25.91 -10.02
N PRO A 454 -1.45 27.26 -9.93
CA PRO A 454 -0.29 28.00 -10.42
C PRO A 454 1.04 27.43 -9.91
N ASN A 455 1.96 27.22 -10.83
CA ASN A 455 3.29 26.68 -10.56
C ASN A 455 4.24 27.17 -11.66
N ASP A 456 5.39 27.74 -11.27
CA ASP A 456 6.40 28.22 -12.21
C ASP A 456 7.25 27.08 -12.83
N GLU A 457 7.25 25.89 -12.20
CA GLU A 457 7.98 24.70 -12.63
C GLU A 457 7.20 23.89 -13.68
N LEU A 458 5.87 24.01 -13.69
CA LEU A 458 5.00 23.27 -14.61
C LEU A 458 4.64 24.10 -15.83
N ARG A 459 4.72 23.47 -17.00
CA ARG A 459 4.38 24.09 -18.29
C ARG A 459 3.46 23.18 -19.08
N VAL A 460 2.63 23.78 -19.93
CA VAL A 460 1.81 23.03 -20.90
C VAL A 460 2.74 22.28 -21.87
N LEU A 461 2.55 20.97 -22.02
CA LEU A 461 3.42 20.10 -22.81
C LEU A 461 2.92 19.92 -24.26
N ASN A 462 1.60 20.07 -24.47
CA ASN A 462 0.91 19.91 -25.76
C ASN A 462 1.17 18.53 -26.41
N LEU A 463 1.16 17.47 -25.60
CA LEU A 463 1.32 16.09 -26.04
C LEU A 463 0.13 15.67 -26.90
N THR A 464 0.41 14.90 -27.94
CA THR A 464 -0.60 14.20 -28.74
C THR A 464 -1.18 13.03 -27.97
N GLU A 465 -2.37 12.57 -28.35
CA GLU A 465 -3.00 11.39 -27.73
C GLU A 465 -2.10 10.14 -27.79
N GLU A 466 -1.37 9.96 -28.89
CA GLU A 466 -0.43 8.85 -29.06
C GLU A 466 0.74 8.94 -28.08
N GLU A 467 1.30 10.15 -27.87
CA GLU A 467 2.37 10.38 -26.90
C GLU A 467 1.89 10.14 -25.46
N LYS A 468 0.65 10.52 -25.15
CA LYS A 468 0.06 10.29 -23.81
C LYS A 468 -0.15 8.80 -23.54
N ASP A 469 -0.68 8.06 -24.51
CA ASP A 469 -0.86 6.61 -24.38
C ASP A 469 0.50 5.90 -24.31
N ALA A 470 1.50 6.36 -25.07
CA ALA A 470 2.86 5.84 -24.99
C ALA A 470 3.49 6.07 -23.60
N LEU A 471 3.30 7.23 -22.99
CA LEU A 471 3.74 7.49 -21.59
C LEU A 471 3.08 6.54 -20.60
N VAL A 472 1.76 6.31 -20.72
CA VAL A 472 1.05 5.34 -19.88
C VAL A 472 1.64 3.94 -20.04
N ALA A 473 1.89 3.51 -21.29
CA ALA A 473 2.52 2.22 -21.56
C ALA A 473 3.92 2.11 -20.92
N PHE A 474 4.75 3.14 -21.07
CA PHE A 474 6.09 3.17 -20.46
C PHE A 474 6.04 3.10 -18.92
N MET A 475 5.14 3.83 -18.27
CA MET A 475 4.98 3.74 -16.80
C MET A 475 4.53 2.35 -16.34
N MET A 476 3.68 1.66 -17.12
CA MET A 476 3.32 0.27 -16.84
C MET A 476 4.50 -0.69 -17.01
N ALA A 477 5.40 -0.41 -17.95
CA ALA A 477 6.62 -1.19 -18.17
C ALA A 477 7.63 -1.08 -17.02
N GLN A 478 7.44 -0.15 -16.08
CA GLN A 478 8.22 -0.05 -14.84
C GLN A 478 7.66 -0.94 -13.70
N THR A 479 6.63 -1.74 -13.96
CA THR A 479 6.06 -2.68 -12.98
C THR A 479 6.84 -4.01 -13.00
N ASP A 480 7.36 -4.41 -11.85
CA ASP A 480 8.02 -5.69 -11.67
C ASP A 480 6.99 -6.83 -11.54
N GLU A 481 7.19 -7.90 -12.31
CA GLU A 481 6.28 -9.05 -12.30
C GLU A 481 6.26 -9.78 -10.94
N ARG A 482 7.32 -9.68 -10.13
CA ARG A 482 7.32 -10.19 -8.76
C ARG A 482 6.37 -9.37 -7.88
N VAL A 483 6.28 -8.06 -8.07
CA VAL A 483 5.30 -7.22 -7.37
C VAL A 483 3.89 -7.55 -7.85
N ARG A 484 3.68 -7.60 -9.18
CA ARG A 484 2.38 -7.91 -9.80
C ARG A 484 1.79 -9.23 -9.31
N PHE A 485 2.63 -10.22 -9.05
CA PHE A 485 2.22 -11.54 -8.58
C PHE A 485 2.57 -11.82 -7.11
N SER A 486 2.95 -10.82 -6.31
CA SER A 486 3.32 -10.98 -4.89
C SER A 486 4.34 -12.12 -4.65
N ARG A 487 5.29 -12.30 -5.57
CA ARG A 487 6.40 -13.26 -5.45
C ARG A 487 7.46 -12.69 -4.53
N ALA A 488 8.29 -13.55 -3.95
CA ALA A 488 9.39 -13.10 -3.12
C ALA A 488 10.24 -12.03 -3.84
N PRO A 489 10.63 -10.95 -3.14
CA PRO A 489 10.47 -10.71 -1.70
C PRO A 489 9.12 -10.11 -1.25
N PHE A 490 8.15 -9.95 -2.16
CA PHE A 490 6.83 -9.33 -1.93
C PHE A 490 5.74 -10.31 -1.46
N ASP A 491 6.11 -11.54 -1.11
CA ASP A 491 5.21 -12.51 -0.48
C ASP A 491 4.89 -12.10 0.97
N HIS A 492 3.75 -12.53 1.49
CA HIS A 492 3.23 -11.97 2.74
C HIS A 492 2.26 -12.90 3.49
N PRO A 493 2.10 -12.73 4.82
CA PRO A 493 1.03 -13.39 5.58
C PRO A 493 -0.36 -12.87 5.17
N SER A 494 -1.42 -13.55 5.60
CA SER A 494 -2.78 -13.06 5.35
C SER A 494 -3.04 -11.75 6.08
N LEU A 495 -4.00 -10.95 5.58
CA LEU A 495 -4.40 -9.69 6.20
C LEU A 495 -5.92 -9.54 6.12
N ARG A 496 -6.54 -8.85 7.07
CA ARG A 496 -7.97 -8.54 7.07
C ARG A 496 -8.19 -7.05 7.36
N PRO A 497 -7.79 -6.15 6.43
CA PRO A 497 -8.00 -4.73 6.62
C PRO A 497 -9.48 -4.42 6.84
N VAL A 498 -9.75 -3.45 7.72
CA VAL A 498 -11.11 -2.95 7.93
C VAL A 498 -11.68 -2.47 6.59
N ASN A 499 -12.97 -2.76 6.35
CA ASN A 499 -13.69 -2.45 5.11
C ASN A 499 -13.06 -3.02 3.83
N HIS A 500 -12.36 -4.16 3.93
CA HIS A 500 -11.80 -4.90 2.81
C HIS A 500 -12.11 -6.41 2.91
N LEU A 501 -12.14 -7.11 1.77
CA LEU A 501 -12.42 -8.56 1.70
C LEU A 501 -11.32 -9.45 2.32
N GLY A 502 -10.22 -8.85 2.77
CA GLY A 502 -9.02 -9.54 3.25
C GLY A 502 -8.15 -10.11 2.11
N LEU A 503 -6.93 -10.50 2.49
CA LEU A 503 -5.91 -11.10 1.64
C LEU A 503 -5.56 -12.48 2.19
N SER A 504 -5.37 -13.43 1.29
CA SER A 504 -4.81 -14.74 1.67
C SER A 504 -3.30 -14.63 1.90
N ALA A 505 -2.75 -15.54 2.70
CA ALA A 505 -1.30 -15.68 2.81
C ALA A 505 -0.71 -16.14 1.48
N VAL A 506 0.41 -15.54 1.08
CA VAL A 506 1.13 -15.82 -0.17
C VAL A 506 2.53 -16.29 0.18
N GLY A 507 2.97 -17.41 -0.40
CA GLY A 507 4.36 -17.87 -0.28
C GLY A 507 5.25 -17.29 -1.37
N ALA A 508 6.54 -17.59 -1.32
CA ALA A 508 7.57 -17.06 -2.22
C ALA A 508 7.27 -17.21 -3.73
N GLY A 509 6.50 -18.24 -4.12
CA GLY A 509 6.08 -18.46 -5.50
C GLY A 509 4.99 -17.50 -6.02
N GLY A 510 4.41 -16.68 -5.14
CA GLY A 510 3.41 -15.69 -5.47
C GLY A 510 2.01 -16.23 -5.75
N THR A 511 1.17 -15.38 -6.33
CA THR A 511 -0.19 -15.65 -6.76
C THR A 511 -0.22 -16.06 -8.24
N ARG A 512 -1.34 -16.67 -8.67
CA ARG A 512 -1.57 -16.99 -10.09
C ARG A 512 -2.20 -15.84 -10.87
N ARG A 513 -2.85 -14.90 -10.17
CA ARG A 513 -3.56 -13.77 -10.77
C ARG A 513 -2.81 -12.49 -10.44
N PRO A 514 -2.65 -11.57 -11.39
CA PRO A 514 -2.00 -10.30 -11.11
C PRO A 514 -2.84 -9.48 -10.14
N LEU A 515 -2.19 -8.62 -9.38
CA LEU A 515 -2.86 -7.58 -8.62
C LEU A 515 -3.70 -6.70 -9.57
N PRO A 516 -4.93 -6.31 -9.19
CA PRO A 516 -5.76 -5.44 -10.01
C PRO A 516 -5.24 -4.00 -9.96
N THR A 517 -5.48 -3.23 -11.01
CA THR A 517 -5.36 -1.78 -10.96
C THR A 517 -6.39 -1.17 -10.00
N PHE A 518 -6.14 0.07 -9.55
CA PHE A 518 -7.08 0.79 -8.69
C PHE A 518 -8.47 0.89 -9.34
N LEU A 519 -9.53 0.59 -8.57
CA LEU A 519 -10.92 0.47 -9.05
C LEU A 519 -11.12 -0.49 -10.25
N ARG A 520 -10.12 -1.33 -10.57
CA ARG A 520 -10.05 -2.16 -11.78
C ARG A 520 -10.20 -1.35 -13.07
N LEU A 521 -9.80 -0.09 -13.06
CA LEU A 521 -9.86 0.78 -14.22
C LEU A 521 -8.66 0.51 -15.14
N SER A 522 -8.87 0.67 -16.44
CA SER A 522 -7.74 0.71 -17.38
C SER A 522 -6.84 1.90 -17.03
N PRO A 523 -5.52 1.72 -16.94
CA PRO A 523 -4.58 2.83 -16.74
C PRO A 523 -4.69 3.89 -17.84
N PHE A 524 -5.14 3.51 -19.03
CA PHE A 524 -5.33 4.39 -20.20
C PHE A 524 -6.63 5.22 -20.16
N SER A 525 -7.52 5.02 -19.18
CA SER A 525 -8.80 5.74 -19.15
C SER A 525 -8.61 7.19 -18.70
N PRO A 526 -9.01 8.22 -19.49
CA PRO A 526 -8.86 9.64 -19.12
C PRO A 526 -9.84 10.13 -18.03
N GLY A 527 -10.57 9.23 -17.37
CA GLY A 527 -11.65 9.53 -16.43
C GLY A 527 -13.05 9.49 -17.06
N ILE A 528 -14.08 9.35 -16.23
CA ILE A 528 -15.47 9.50 -16.67
C ILE A 528 -15.78 11.00 -16.60
N GLY A 529 -15.44 11.74 -17.66
CA GLY A 529 -15.90 13.12 -17.79
C GLY A 529 -17.43 13.17 -17.70
N VAL A 530 -17.97 14.19 -17.05
CA VAL A 530 -19.43 14.46 -16.96
C VAL A 530 -20.05 14.79 -18.35
N ALA A 531 -19.31 14.58 -19.44
CA ALA A 531 -19.72 14.78 -20.82
C ALA A 531 -19.51 13.51 -21.66
N SER A 532 -20.29 12.45 -21.40
CA SER A 532 -20.64 11.43 -22.40
C SER A 532 -21.86 10.60 -21.94
N LEU A 533 -22.97 11.30 -21.70
CA LEU A 533 -24.31 10.74 -21.82
C LEU A 533 -24.97 11.31 -23.08
N GLU A 534 -24.30 11.17 -24.21
CA GLU A 534 -24.96 11.19 -25.52
C GLU A 534 -24.79 9.77 -26.09
N PRO A 535 -25.87 9.09 -26.51
CA PRO A 535 -25.76 7.81 -27.16
C PRO A 535 -25.09 8.06 -28.51
N SER A 536 -23.77 7.83 -28.60
CA SER A 536 -23.08 7.87 -29.88
C SER A 536 -23.64 6.76 -30.77
N SER A 537 -24.52 7.19 -31.66
CA SER A 537 -24.94 6.41 -32.81
C SER A 537 -23.76 6.34 -33.78
N GLY A 538 -23.30 5.12 -34.05
CA GLY A 538 -22.51 4.80 -35.23
C GLY A 538 -21.03 5.18 -35.19
N ALA A 539 -20.20 4.33 -34.57
CA ALA A 539 -18.83 4.12 -34.99
C ALA A 539 -18.43 2.66 -34.73
N THR A 540 -18.51 1.83 -35.76
CA THR A 540 -17.90 0.49 -35.80
C THR A 540 -16.40 0.65 -36.01
N SER A 541 -15.62 0.54 -34.93
CA SER A 541 -14.20 0.17 -35.01
C SER A 541 -14.06 -1.34 -34.75
N GLN A 542 -13.42 -2.03 -35.69
CA GLN A 542 -13.05 -3.44 -35.54
C GLN A 542 -11.94 -3.55 -34.49
N LEU A 543 -12.26 -4.10 -33.34
CA LEU A 543 -11.28 -4.62 -32.38
C LEU A 543 -10.90 -6.05 -32.79
N SER A 544 -9.59 -6.26 -32.96
CA SER A 544 -9.00 -7.57 -33.19
C SER A 544 -9.24 -8.50 -32.00
N SER A 545 -9.36 -9.79 -32.32
CA SER A 545 -9.62 -10.89 -31.41
C SER A 545 -8.54 -11.06 -30.34
N ASP A 546 -8.89 -10.82 -29.07
CA ASP A 546 -8.27 -11.51 -27.95
C ASP A 546 -9.23 -11.73 -26.78
N THR A 547 -9.08 -12.88 -26.14
CA THR A 547 -10.08 -13.61 -25.35
C THR A 547 -10.27 -13.10 -23.92
N THR A 548 -11.13 -12.10 -23.70
CA THR A 548 -11.55 -11.72 -22.34
C THR A 548 -13.06 -11.49 -22.23
N THR A 549 -13.73 -12.34 -21.44
CA THR A 549 -15.16 -12.24 -21.12
C THR A 549 -15.41 -11.05 -20.18
N ALA A 550 -16.06 -9.99 -20.67
CA ALA A 550 -16.56 -8.91 -19.83
C ALA A 550 -18.03 -9.14 -19.47
N LEU A 551 -18.35 -9.23 -18.17
CA LEU A 551 -19.73 -9.21 -17.66
C LEU A 551 -20.10 -7.79 -17.22
N ARG A 552 -21.26 -7.27 -17.65
CA ARG A 552 -21.82 -5.97 -17.22
C ARG A 552 -23.14 -6.15 -16.47
N LEU A 553 -23.32 -5.39 -15.38
CA LEU A 553 -24.58 -5.24 -14.65
C LEU A 553 -25.42 -4.16 -15.36
N LEU A 554 -26.66 -4.44 -15.74
CA LEU A 554 -27.46 -3.53 -16.58
C LEU A 554 -28.56 -2.73 -15.83
N SER A 555 -29.04 -3.16 -14.66
CA SER A 555 -29.90 -2.32 -13.80
C SER A 555 -30.25 -3.00 -12.46
N SER A 556 -30.62 -2.19 -11.47
CA SER A 556 -31.39 -2.57 -10.29
C SER A 556 -32.67 -1.74 -10.26
N SER A 557 -33.84 -2.34 -10.13
CA SER A 557 -35.08 -1.61 -9.87
C SER A 557 -35.67 -2.03 -8.54
N SER A 558 -35.73 -1.11 -7.58
CA SER A 558 -36.51 -1.28 -6.36
C SER A 558 -37.99 -1.00 -6.67
N PHE A 559 -38.80 -2.03 -6.75
CA PHE A 559 -40.24 -1.92 -6.51
C PHE A 559 -40.56 -2.79 -5.29
N GLY A 560 -41.35 -2.24 -4.36
CA GLY A 560 -41.60 -2.83 -3.05
C GLY A 560 -41.91 -4.32 -3.09
N GLY A 561 -41.21 -5.09 -2.24
CA GLY A 561 -41.33 -6.53 -2.11
C GLY A 561 -40.17 -7.30 -2.76
N GLU A 562 -39.12 -7.55 -1.96
CA GLU A 562 -38.11 -8.63 -2.05
C GLU A 562 -37.93 -9.39 -3.39
N ARG A 563 -37.49 -8.72 -4.47
CA ARG A 563 -36.94 -9.41 -5.65
C ARG A 563 -35.77 -8.65 -6.27
N PHE A 564 -34.68 -9.36 -6.54
CA PHE A 564 -33.53 -8.89 -7.32
C PHE A 564 -33.43 -9.73 -8.59
N THR A 565 -33.34 -9.09 -9.76
CA THR A 565 -33.14 -9.80 -11.04
C THR A 565 -31.78 -9.40 -11.61
N LEU A 566 -30.91 -10.38 -11.86
CA LEU A 566 -29.58 -10.15 -12.42
C LEU A 566 -29.59 -10.50 -13.92
N PHE A 567 -29.26 -9.53 -14.79
CA PHE A 567 -29.13 -9.78 -16.23
C PHE A 567 -27.67 -10.04 -16.61
N LEU A 568 -27.39 -11.21 -17.19
CA LEU A 568 -26.09 -11.55 -17.76
C LEU A 568 -26.14 -11.44 -19.28
N THR A 569 -25.28 -10.63 -19.90
CA THR A 569 -25.14 -10.58 -21.37
C THR A 569 -23.68 -10.70 -21.79
N GLY A 570 -23.38 -11.63 -22.72
CA GLY A 570 -22.04 -11.89 -23.29
C GLY A 570 -22.06 -12.98 -24.37
N ARG A 571 -21.10 -12.97 -25.32
CA ARG A 571 -20.93 -14.04 -26.34
C ARG A 571 -20.19 -15.25 -25.76
N ARG A 572 -20.74 -16.45 -26.00
CA ARG A 572 -20.48 -17.72 -25.29
C ARG A 572 -19.32 -18.56 -25.89
N PRO A 573 -18.70 -19.45 -25.09
CA PRO A 573 -18.21 -20.75 -25.57
C PRO A 573 -19.39 -21.63 -26.03
N ALA A 574 -19.19 -22.53 -27.01
CA ALA A 574 -20.26 -23.37 -27.54
C ALA A 574 -20.91 -24.25 -26.45
N GLY A 575 -22.22 -24.09 -26.20
CA GLY A 575 -23.01 -25.05 -25.40
C GLY A 575 -24.03 -24.51 -24.39
N LEU A 576 -23.93 -23.26 -23.91
CA LEU A 576 -24.85 -22.70 -22.91
C LEU A 576 -26.04 -21.97 -23.58
N ARG A 577 -27.24 -21.93 -22.97
CA ARG A 577 -28.40 -21.08 -23.39
C ARG A 577 -28.66 -19.98 -22.35
N ASP A 578 -29.30 -18.89 -22.77
CA ASP A 578 -29.54 -17.67 -21.97
C ASP A 578 -30.54 -17.87 -20.83
N LEU A 579 -30.49 -16.92 -19.88
CA LEU A 579 -31.35 -16.63 -18.71
C LEU A 579 -30.94 -17.29 -17.38
N VAL A 580 -30.49 -16.45 -16.43
CA VAL A 580 -30.43 -16.78 -15.00
C VAL A 580 -31.43 -15.87 -14.30
N GLU A 581 -32.44 -16.47 -13.69
CA GLU A 581 -33.37 -15.79 -12.78
C GLU A 581 -33.07 -16.35 -11.38
N ALA A 582 -32.72 -15.48 -10.42
CA ALA A 582 -32.48 -15.87 -9.04
C ALA A 582 -33.53 -15.19 -8.16
N THR A 583 -34.31 -15.98 -7.44
CA THR A 583 -35.38 -15.50 -6.55
C THR A 583 -35.00 -15.80 -5.10
N ALA A 584 -35.04 -14.79 -4.23
CA ALA A 584 -34.99 -15.02 -2.79
C ALA A 584 -36.35 -15.57 -2.35
N ASN A 585 -36.34 -16.74 -1.71
CA ASN A 585 -37.51 -17.33 -1.08
C ASN A 585 -37.20 -17.40 0.42
N ASP A 586 -37.44 -16.31 1.15
CA ASP A 586 -37.90 -16.29 2.55
C ASP A 586 -37.77 -14.87 3.12
N SER A 587 -38.83 -14.43 3.81
CA SER A 587 -38.91 -13.12 4.48
C SER A 587 -37.87 -13.02 5.59
N MET A 588 -37.08 -11.95 5.63
CA MET A 588 -36.05 -11.70 6.66
C MET A 588 -36.63 -11.27 8.04
N ALA A 589 -37.68 -11.93 8.52
CA ALA A 589 -38.28 -11.64 9.82
C ALA A 589 -37.76 -12.60 10.90
N GLY A 590 -36.73 -12.16 11.64
CA GLY A 590 -36.36 -12.67 12.97
C GLY A 590 -35.37 -13.83 13.01
N LEU A 591 -34.06 -13.54 13.13
CA LEU A 591 -33.03 -14.54 13.45
C LEU A 591 -31.89 -13.92 14.28
N ASP A 592 -31.76 -14.35 15.53
CA ASP A 592 -30.65 -14.04 16.44
C ASP A 592 -29.42 -14.94 16.18
N SER A 593 -28.23 -14.32 16.14
CA SER A 593 -26.93 -14.87 16.60
C SER A 593 -26.32 -16.15 15.95
N ALA A 594 -26.34 -16.31 14.63
CA ALA A 594 -25.48 -17.28 13.91
C ALA A 594 -25.14 -16.83 12.48
N PRO A 595 -24.02 -17.28 11.86
CA PRO A 595 -23.77 -17.06 10.44
C PRO A 595 -24.86 -17.72 9.59
N LEU A 596 -25.48 -16.94 8.70
CA LEU A 596 -26.51 -17.39 7.78
C LEU A 596 -25.92 -18.32 6.70
N GLU A 597 -26.01 -19.64 6.90
CA GLU A 597 -26.02 -20.59 5.77
C GLU A 597 -27.46 -20.71 5.24
N GLY A 598 -27.91 -19.69 4.50
CA GLY A 598 -29.20 -19.71 3.79
C GLY A 598 -29.06 -20.44 2.45
N ALA A 599 -29.85 -21.49 2.23
CA ALA A 599 -29.89 -22.20 0.96
C ALA A 599 -30.64 -21.38 -0.10
N PHE A 600 -29.91 -20.76 -1.03
CA PHE A 600 -30.53 -20.14 -2.21
C PHE A 600 -30.94 -21.23 -3.21
N THR A 601 -32.21 -21.27 -3.61
CA THR A 601 -32.68 -22.18 -4.65
C THR A 601 -32.59 -21.49 -6.01
N VAL A 602 -31.63 -21.89 -6.85
CA VAL A 602 -31.58 -21.48 -8.26
C VAL A 602 -32.67 -22.23 -9.03
N GLN A 603 -33.79 -21.58 -9.35
CA GLN A 603 -34.80 -22.15 -10.24
C GLN A 603 -34.51 -21.75 -11.70
N GLY A 604 -33.91 -22.68 -12.44
CA GLY A 604 -33.59 -22.51 -13.86
C GLY A 604 -32.34 -23.29 -14.20
N GLY A 605 -32.51 -24.55 -14.63
CA GLY A 605 -31.43 -25.52 -14.74
C GLY A 605 -30.33 -25.14 -15.72
N LEU A 606 -29.10 -25.02 -15.23
CA LEU A 606 -27.87 -24.97 -16.02
C LEU A 606 -26.71 -25.59 -15.22
N LEU A 607 -26.82 -26.88 -14.94
CA LEU A 607 -25.69 -27.73 -14.56
C LEU A 607 -25.85 -29.04 -15.30
N ASP A 608 -24.78 -29.53 -15.91
CA ASP A 608 -24.63 -30.95 -16.19
C ASP A 608 -24.48 -31.70 -14.85
N SER A 609 -25.60 -31.84 -14.15
CA SER A 609 -25.82 -32.78 -13.04
C SER A 609 -24.86 -32.75 -11.84
N SER A 610 -23.93 -31.80 -11.68
CA SER A 610 -22.96 -31.89 -10.56
C SER A 610 -22.28 -30.60 -10.04
N GLY A 611 -22.57 -29.41 -10.56
CA GLY A 611 -22.04 -28.18 -9.96
C GLY A 611 -22.88 -27.66 -8.77
N THR A 612 -22.35 -26.70 -8.01
CA THR A 612 -23.12 -25.93 -7.03
C THR A 612 -22.82 -24.45 -7.18
N ALA A 613 -23.85 -23.62 -7.05
CA ALA A 613 -23.71 -22.17 -6.95
C ALA A 613 -24.22 -21.72 -5.58
N SER A 614 -23.43 -20.95 -4.85
CA SER A 614 -23.80 -20.40 -3.53
C SER A 614 -23.52 -18.89 -3.47
N VAL A 615 -24.30 -18.21 -2.62
CA VAL A 615 -24.09 -16.81 -2.28
C VAL A 615 -23.76 -16.77 -0.80
N GLU A 616 -22.60 -16.24 -0.47
CA GLU A 616 -22.12 -16.10 0.90
C GLU A 616 -22.27 -14.64 1.33
N LEU A 617 -23.09 -14.37 2.36
CA LEU A 617 -23.20 -13.04 2.96
C LEU A 617 -22.04 -12.84 3.94
N LEU A 618 -21.26 -11.79 3.70
CA LEU A 618 -20.12 -11.38 4.50
C LEU A 618 -20.50 -10.13 5.30
N ALA A 619 -21.39 -10.31 6.28
CA ALA A 619 -21.68 -9.29 7.27
C ALA A 619 -20.77 -9.51 8.50
N PRO A 620 -20.26 -8.45 9.16
CA PRO A 620 -19.81 -8.60 10.55
C PRO A 620 -20.99 -9.05 11.42
N ALA A 621 -20.74 -9.93 12.39
CA ALA A 621 -21.77 -10.34 13.35
C ALA A 621 -22.30 -9.09 14.08
N GLY A 622 -23.60 -8.80 13.94
CA GLY A 622 -24.25 -7.66 14.61
C GLY A 622 -24.51 -6.42 13.73
N ALA A 623 -24.47 -6.54 12.39
CA ALA A 623 -24.75 -5.40 11.51
C ALA A 623 -26.14 -4.78 11.77
N SER A 624 -26.18 -3.47 11.98
CA SER A 624 -27.41 -2.72 12.25
C SER A 624 -28.14 -2.29 10.98
N SER A 625 -29.43 -1.98 11.09
CA SER A 625 -30.27 -1.51 9.97
C SER A 625 -29.63 -0.29 9.29
N GLY A 626 -29.46 -0.34 7.97
CA GLY A 626 -28.80 0.71 7.17
C GLY A 626 -27.30 0.50 6.90
N GLU A 627 -26.67 -0.53 7.46
CA GLU A 627 -25.27 -0.89 7.15
C GLU A 627 -25.12 -1.58 5.79
N THR A 628 -23.96 -1.38 5.16
CA THR A 628 -23.58 -2.03 3.90
C THR A 628 -23.12 -3.45 4.15
N VAL A 629 -23.82 -4.43 3.59
CA VAL A 629 -23.43 -5.85 3.63
C VAL A 629 -22.78 -6.25 2.31
N PHE A 630 -21.73 -7.07 2.38
CA PHE A 630 -21.05 -7.63 1.21
C PHE A 630 -21.58 -9.03 0.91
N ALA A 631 -21.78 -9.36 -0.37
CA ALA A 631 -22.10 -10.73 -0.80
C ALA A 631 -21.04 -11.25 -1.76
N ARG A 632 -20.69 -12.53 -1.64
CA ARG A 632 -19.78 -13.24 -2.55
C ARG A 632 -20.56 -14.32 -3.31
N PHE A 633 -20.44 -14.33 -4.63
CA PHE A 633 -21.01 -15.38 -5.47
C PHE A 633 -19.93 -16.43 -5.78
N VAL A 634 -20.22 -17.68 -5.45
CA VAL A 634 -19.33 -18.82 -5.69
C VAL A 634 -20.03 -19.77 -6.65
N VAL A 635 -19.41 -20.04 -7.80
CA VAL A 635 -19.86 -21.08 -8.74
C VAL A 635 -18.77 -22.13 -8.83
N SER A 636 -19.13 -23.39 -8.55
CA SER A 636 -18.24 -24.55 -8.68
C SER A 636 -18.74 -25.47 -9.79
N GLY A 637 -17.87 -25.79 -10.75
CA GLY A 637 -18.11 -26.79 -11.78
C GLY A 637 -17.47 -28.13 -11.40
N ALA A 638 -18.06 -29.25 -11.84
CA ALA A 638 -17.59 -30.58 -11.47
C ALA A 638 -16.44 -31.14 -12.32
N ALA A 639 -16.05 -30.48 -13.42
CA ALA A 639 -15.05 -31.00 -14.35
C ALA A 639 -13.65 -30.38 -14.20
N SER A 640 -13.51 -29.34 -13.38
CA SER A 640 -12.23 -28.77 -12.99
C SER A 640 -12.43 -28.17 -11.61
N ASN A 641 -11.42 -28.25 -10.73
CA ASN A 641 -11.42 -27.56 -9.44
C ASN A 641 -11.37 -26.02 -9.59
N ASP A 642 -11.95 -25.47 -10.66
CA ASP A 642 -12.07 -24.06 -10.95
C ASP A 642 -13.22 -23.49 -10.12
N VAL A 643 -12.86 -22.86 -9.02
CA VAL A 643 -13.73 -21.87 -8.38
C VAL A 643 -13.78 -20.66 -9.31
N LEU A 644 -14.87 -20.52 -10.07
CA LEU A 644 -15.24 -19.25 -10.70
C LEU A 644 -15.70 -18.32 -9.59
N ALA A 645 -14.73 -17.74 -8.87
CA ALA A 645 -15.00 -16.65 -7.93
C ALA A 645 -15.33 -15.39 -8.75
N ILE A 646 -16.62 -15.14 -8.95
CA ILE A 646 -17.11 -13.85 -9.44
C ILE A 646 -17.23 -12.95 -8.21
N SER A 647 -16.17 -12.20 -7.94
CA SER A 647 -16.17 -11.19 -6.86
C SER A 647 -16.85 -9.91 -7.37
N ASN A 648 -18.18 -9.91 -7.45
CA ASN A 648 -18.92 -8.65 -7.50
C ASN A 648 -19.29 -8.28 -6.06
N ILE A 649 -18.76 -7.15 -5.58
CA ILE A 649 -19.25 -6.54 -4.35
C ILE A 649 -20.63 -5.97 -4.68
N LEU A 650 -21.69 -6.62 -4.19
CA LEU A 650 -23.05 -6.08 -4.21
C LEU A 650 -23.28 -5.30 -2.92
N GLU A 651 -23.66 -4.04 -3.07
CA GLU A 651 -24.10 -3.19 -1.96
C GLU A 651 -25.54 -3.59 -1.62
N LEU A 652 -25.72 -4.27 -0.48
CA LEU A 652 -27.04 -4.51 0.10
C LEU A 652 -27.20 -3.55 1.28
N GLN A 653 -28.26 -2.74 1.27
CA GLN A 653 -28.69 -2.04 2.47
C GLN A 653 -29.51 -3.02 3.31
N ALA A 654 -29.12 -3.22 4.58
CA ALA A 654 -29.98 -3.89 5.54
C ALA A 654 -31.29 -3.11 5.66
N ALA A 655 -32.40 -3.73 5.23
CA ALA A 655 -33.74 -3.16 5.34
C ALA A 655 -34.31 -3.33 6.76
N HIS A 656 -35.25 -2.47 7.12
CA HIS A 656 -35.98 -2.48 8.40
C HIS A 656 -36.86 -3.72 8.59
#